data_AF-A0A410V0F1-F1
#
_entry.id   AF-A0A410V0F1-F1
#
_cell.length_a   1.000
_cell.length_b   1.000
_cell.length_c   1.000
_cell.angle_alpha   90.00
_cell.angle_beta   90.00
_cell.angle_gamma   90.00
#
_symmetry.space_group_name_H-M   'P 1'
#
loop_
_entity.id
_entity.type
_entity.pdbx_description
1 polymer ?
#
loop_
_entity_poly.entity_id
_entity_poly.type
_entity_poly.pdbx_seq_one_letter_code
_entity_poly.pdbx_strand_id
1 'polypeptide(L)'
;MNEIAKELGVLGMLNVEAPEVVRLAAAVSIASRIEPFLLRRARLELCRGMDAGVELELWHSELVQAHSPRAMTLHPRFAHELQIELRGTGKIDEAYELLKECHKGLPEAILLEEEITWRILRGEIASERVKQLLRRATASLVEGGQPELAHWASRFLTRAPKEIQNLPEAWVLSFAASSRLGGARVLQSGEPPAGIQKDELHWAIANAGQDGTLHVGLRDDRLVLSLVAPSDTAKPAHPVPIPLTDPIIIEVDDGQAQGPQLHQLDHTGKQILELPLTGPTLKLTTVSGNVYEVAVPVVAAASASASPDSPSPGSETFEIDEPASVDNRDFELEISGSNSNTVGDGGREYYARVIRSPAGGTPRCPVRFAFSGPQALEKLRSELEYAVLEIGDKNRSGRLQRGESALRDFGRDIFRSIFIDPAPIRNIYARSKGLAALRIRLRIECRELEWLPWEYLYDEEEMPAFVSLSRPVVRSFETQGTVARMGVKGPLRILGMIADPATSEWPKLDVSRERDRVNQGLDRLQREGRVDFQWLPGGTGKDLMKKLLEGDWHVFHFIGHAGVEAPVSSEDGTPANFDEQSFIVMSDDDGKPVKKFASDLALMLQGARRSLRLVVLNHRESTWTNGGLRFGNPAIGLIRSGWLPAVVATPSWMSDNAAITMSEGFYAALASGRPVEEAVTLARKFIQEKSRVEWGIPVLYMGSGDGKIFDIASSVLTKPAAGVARDDTLSGEELSQRRQEFLLDASKAQQSTDELERLTARGRELLLHVGDDQELAARVARLYFDLGTLQHRQKDIAKAAASFAYMLQFDPTKPEYRVRRANFNVTVGLYENALTDIAEAIRLEPDNAEFYWIKGIICMTATGADDSRSYIEEAIKSFDTAILIKPLEPKYLASRANAYAQLKRYSEALSDINAAIALAPENPDLVTLKLKITSEMS
;
A
#
# COMPACT_ATOMS: atom_id res chain seq x y z
N MET A 1 37.79 -20.80 -31.67
CA MET A 1 38.14 -20.69 -33.11
C MET A 1 37.26 -21.55 -34.01
N ASN A 2 36.95 -22.82 -33.67
CA ASN A 2 36.06 -23.67 -34.50
C ASN A 2 34.57 -23.25 -34.52
N GLU A 3 34.03 -22.64 -33.47
CA GLU A 3 32.66 -22.08 -33.49
C GLU A 3 32.58 -20.79 -34.30
N ILE A 4 33.51 -19.85 -34.10
CA ILE A 4 33.58 -18.57 -34.83
C ILE A 4 33.69 -18.78 -36.36
N ALA A 5 34.44 -19.79 -36.81
CA ALA A 5 34.55 -20.14 -38.24
C ALA A 5 33.26 -20.78 -38.80
N LYS A 6 32.50 -21.48 -37.97
CA LYS A 6 31.20 -22.06 -38.33
C LYS A 6 30.10 -20.99 -38.38
N GLU A 7 30.22 -19.96 -37.54
CA GLU A 7 29.27 -18.85 -37.37
C GLU A 7 29.41 -17.76 -38.45
N LEU A 8 30.64 -17.40 -38.85
CA LEU A 8 30.89 -16.57 -40.05
C LEU A 8 30.35 -17.23 -41.33
N GLY A 9 30.32 -18.56 -41.34
CA GLY A 9 29.69 -19.35 -42.41
C GLY A 9 28.18 -19.12 -42.52
N VAL A 10 27.46 -18.84 -41.42
CA VAL A 10 26.01 -18.66 -41.41
C VAL A 10 25.61 -17.32 -42.04
N LEU A 11 26.26 -16.21 -41.67
CA LEU A 11 25.98 -14.92 -42.31
C LEU A 11 26.40 -14.95 -43.79
N GLY A 12 27.55 -15.56 -44.10
CA GLY A 12 28.01 -15.76 -45.48
C GLY A 12 27.03 -16.59 -46.32
N MET A 13 26.48 -17.68 -45.77
CA MET A 13 25.45 -18.49 -46.42
C MET A 13 24.14 -17.72 -46.60
N LEU A 14 23.64 -17.05 -45.57
CA LEU A 14 22.41 -16.25 -45.66
C LEU A 14 22.56 -15.10 -46.65
N ASN A 15 23.75 -14.50 -46.78
CA ASN A 15 23.99 -13.45 -47.77
C ASN A 15 23.96 -13.97 -49.22
N VAL A 16 24.12 -15.28 -49.43
CA VAL A 16 23.98 -15.94 -50.74
C VAL A 16 22.56 -16.47 -50.96
N GLU A 17 21.96 -17.11 -49.95
CA GLU A 17 20.65 -17.77 -50.05
C GLU A 17 19.47 -16.79 -49.91
N ALA A 18 19.59 -15.80 -49.02
CA ALA A 18 18.54 -14.83 -48.68
C ALA A 18 19.13 -13.41 -48.46
N PRO A 19 19.73 -12.78 -49.48
CA PRO A 19 20.39 -11.47 -49.34
C PRO A 19 19.42 -10.36 -48.88
N GLU A 20 18.12 -10.51 -49.16
CA GLU A 20 17.11 -9.54 -48.72
C GLU A 20 16.90 -9.56 -47.21
N VAL A 21 16.99 -10.74 -46.58
CA VAL A 21 16.92 -10.89 -45.11
C VAL A 21 18.10 -10.21 -44.44
N VAL A 22 19.32 -10.38 -44.98
CA VAL A 22 20.54 -9.75 -44.47
C VAL A 22 20.47 -8.23 -44.62
N ARG A 23 20.00 -7.72 -45.76
CA ARG A 23 19.85 -6.27 -45.98
C ARG A 23 18.80 -5.66 -45.05
N LEU A 24 17.67 -6.33 -44.83
CA LEU A 24 16.65 -5.84 -43.89
C LEU A 24 17.16 -5.88 -42.45
N ALA A 25 17.89 -6.93 -42.06
CA ALA A 25 18.54 -7.02 -40.76
C ALA A 25 19.59 -5.91 -40.56
N ALA A 26 20.37 -5.59 -41.60
CA ALA A 26 21.34 -4.50 -41.58
C ALA A 26 20.64 -3.14 -41.38
N ALA A 27 19.51 -2.91 -42.06
CA ALA A 27 18.75 -1.66 -41.96
C ALA A 27 18.23 -1.37 -40.53
N VAL A 28 17.99 -2.41 -39.72
CA VAL A 28 17.53 -2.27 -38.33
C VAL A 28 18.63 -2.58 -37.30
N SER A 29 19.88 -2.73 -37.73
CA SER A 29 21.00 -3.19 -36.88
C SER A 29 21.49 -2.20 -35.81
N ILE A 30 21.02 -0.95 -35.88
CA ILE A 30 21.25 0.07 -34.82
C ILE A 30 20.30 -0.16 -33.64
N ALA A 31 19.12 -0.74 -33.87
CA ALA A 31 18.07 -0.85 -32.88
C ALA A 31 18.40 -1.90 -31.81
N SER A 32 18.26 -1.53 -30.53
CA SER A 32 18.41 -2.49 -29.42
C SER A 32 17.19 -3.41 -29.27
N ARG A 33 16.08 -3.05 -29.92
CA ARG A 33 14.81 -3.78 -29.96
C ARG A 33 14.10 -3.48 -31.28
N ILE A 34 13.46 -4.48 -31.89
CA ILE A 34 12.83 -4.33 -33.20
C ILE A 34 11.37 -4.77 -33.15
N GLU A 35 10.44 -3.82 -33.20
CA GLU A 35 9.00 -4.04 -33.32
C GLU A 35 8.61 -4.38 -34.77
N PRO A 36 7.49 -5.12 -34.98
CA PRO A 36 6.94 -5.33 -36.31
C PRO A 36 6.72 -4.03 -37.11
N PHE A 37 6.36 -2.94 -36.42
CA PHE A 37 6.18 -1.64 -37.07
C PHE A 37 7.50 -1.03 -37.55
N LEU A 38 8.57 -1.06 -36.73
CA LEU A 38 9.90 -0.60 -37.14
C LEU A 38 10.41 -1.44 -38.32
N LEU A 39 10.27 -2.76 -38.25
CA LEU A 39 10.66 -3.68 -39.30
C LEU A 39 9.92 -3.39 -40.61
N ARG A 40 8.61 -3.16 -40.53
CA ARG A 40 7.76 -2.81 -41.67
C ARG A 40 8.19 -1.49 -42.30
N ARG A 41 8.45 -0.46 -41.49
CA ARG A 41 8.90 0.85 -42.00
C ARG A 41 10.30 0.76 -42.60
N ALA A 42 11.23 0.05 -41.97
CA ALA A 42 12.58 -0.16 -42.50
C ALA A 42 12.53 -0.83 -43.88
N ARG A 43 11.67 -1.85 -44.05
CA ARG A 43 11.46 -2.48 -45.35
C ARG A 43 10.91 -1.49 -46.39
N LEU A 44 9.90 -0.71 -46.03
CA LEU A 44 9.24 0.21 -46.96
C LEU A 44 10.09 1.43 -47.33
N GLU A 45 10.91 1.93 -46.41
CA GLU A 45 11.60 3.22 -46.56
C GLU A 45 13.07 3.02 -46.96
N LEU A 46 13.78 2.11 -46.29
CA LEU A 46 15.22 1.89 -46.47
C LEU A 46 15.51 0.77 -47.48
N CYS A 47 14.67 -0.27 -47.51
CA CYS A 47 14.83 -1.46 -48.36
C CYS A 47 13.73 -1.61 -49.42
N ARG A 48 13.42 -0.51 -50.13
CA ARG A 48 12.35 -0.44 -51.13
C ARG A 48 12.43 -1.59 -52.16
N GLY A 49 11.29 -2.23 -52.40
CA GLY A 49 11.13 -3.28 -53.40
C GLY A 49 11.17 -4.71 -52.85
N MET A 50 11.49 -4.91 -51.57
CA MET A 50 11.42 -6.24 -50.92
C MET A 50 9.97 -6.68 -50.68
N ASP A 51 9.72 -7.99 -50.78
CA ASP A 51 8.42 -8.56 -50.46
C ASP A 51 8.12 -8.51 -48.94
N ALA A 52 6.83 -8.49 -48.59
CA ALA A 52 6.40 -8.53 -47.20
C ALA A 52 6.82 -9.85 -46.50
N GLY A 53 6.98 -10.95 -47.23
CA GLY A 53 7.45 -12.23 -46.70
C GLY A 53 8.83 -12.16 -46.04
N VAL A 54 9.71 -11.26 -46.50
CA VAL A 54 11.07 -11.05 -45.96
C VAL A 54 11.03 -10.65 -44.49
N GLU A 55 9.99 -9.93 -44.04
CA GLU A 55 9.82 -9.59 -42.61
C GLU A 55 9.66 -10.86 -41.77
N LEU A 56 8.89 -11.83 -42.25
CA LEU A 56 8.63 -13.10 -41.58
C LEU A 56 9.84 -14.04 -41.63
N GLU A 57 10.55 -14.05 -42.77
CA GLU A 57 11.79 -14.81 -42.92
C GLU A 57 12.87 -14.29 -41.97
N LEU A 58 13.06 -12.97 -41.88
CA LEU A 58 13.96 -12.37 -40.89
C LEU A 58 13.51 -12.72 -39.47
N TRP A 59 12.20 -12.63 -39.17
CA TRP A 59 11.64 -12.93 -37.86
C TRP A 59 12.00 -14.33 -37.33
N HIS A 60 12.15 -15.30 -38.21
CA HIS A 60 12.47 -16.69 -37.89
C HIS A 60 13.90 -17.11 -38.29
N SER A 61 14.74 -16.15 -38.68
CA SER A 61 16.11 -16.43 -39.11
C SER A 61 17.07 -16.63 -37.93
N GLU A 62 18.20 -17.26 -38.19
CA GLU A 62 19.32 -17.41 -37.25
C GLU A 62 19.93 -16.06 -36.81
N LEU A 63 19.61 -14.96 -37.49
CA LEU A 63 20.05 -13.61 -37.11
C LEU A 63 19.34 -13.09 -35.86
N VAL A 64 18.22 -13.70 -35.46
CA VAL A 64 17.41 -13.29 -34.30
C VAL A 64 17.80 -14.11 -33.08
N GLN A 65 18.12 -13.43 -31.97
CA GLN A 65 18.42 -14.09 -30.69
C GLN A 65 17.16 -14.51 -29.94
N ALA A 66 16.18 -13.60 -29.89
CA ALA A 66 14.92 -13.82 -29.20
C ALA A 66 13.84 -12.98 -29.85
N HIS A 67 12.62 -13.54 -29.94
CA HIS A 67 11.45 -12.82 -30.44
C HIS A 67 10.19 -13.18 -29.66
N SER A 68 9.21 -12.28 -29.73
CA SER A 68 7.83 -12.44 -29.24
C SER A 68 6.88 -11.80 -30.25
N PRO A 69 5.55 -11.95 -30.16
CA PRO A 69 4.65 -11.22 -31.06
C PRO A 69 4.80 -9.69 -31.05
N ARG A 70 5.50 -9.11 -30.06
CA ARG A 70 5.64 -7.66 -29.86
C ARG A 70 6.97 -7.09 -30.36
N ALA A 71 8.05 -7.86 -30.33
CA ALA A 71 9.38 -7.40 -30.74
C ALA A 71 10.37 -8.57 -30.88
N MET A 72 11.46 -8.34 -31.60
CA MET A 72 12.64 -9.19 -31.69
C MET A 72 13.92 -8.47 -31.26
N THR A 73 14.98 -9.23 -31.03
CA THR A 73 16.35 -8.74 -30.82
C THR A 73 17.31 -9.48 -31.76
N LEU A 74 18.17 -8.74 -32.46
CA LEU A 74 19.20 -9.36 -33.27
C LEU A 74 20.27 -9.99 -32.38
N HIS A 75 20.85 -11.08 -32.88
CA HIS A 75 21.90 -11.75 -32.16
C HIS A 75 23.17 -10.87 -32.09
N PRO A 76 23.69 -10.55 -30.89
CA PRO A 76 24.83 -9.62 -30.73
C PRO A 76 26.07 -10.01 -31.54
N ARG A 77 26.26 -11.32 -31.77
CA ARG A 77 27.36 -11.87 -32.58
C ARG A 77 27.37 -11.40 -34.04
N PHE A 78 26.20 -11.09 -34.63
CA PHE A 78 26.08 -10.61 -36.01
C PHE A 78 25.95 -9.08 -36.11
N ALA A 79 25.79 -8.39 -34.97
CA ALA A 79 25.55 -6.95 -34.94
C ALA A 79 26.66 -6.17 -35.66
N HIS A 80 27.92 -6.50 -35.41
CA HIS A 80 29.06 -5.81 -36.03
C HIS A 80 29.07 -5.95 -37.55
N GLU A 81 28.82 -7.14 -38.10
CA GLU A 81 28.83 -7.37 -39.54
C GLU A 81 27.62 -6.74 -40.24
N LEU A 82 26.43 -6.82 -39.63
CA LEU A 82 25.22 -6.15 -40.12
C LEU A 82 25.38 -4.61 -40.11
N GLN A 83 26.08 -4.09 -39.11
CA GLN A 83 26.41 -2.66 -39.02
C GLN A 83 27.46 -2.22 -40.05
N ILE A 84 28.41 -3.08 -40.39
CA ILE A 84 29.34 -2.86 -41.52
C ILE A 84 28.57 -2.83 -42.84
N GLU A 85 27.64 -3.78 -43.05
CA GLU A 85 26.78 -3.83 -44.23
C GLU A 85 25.94 -2.55 -44.33
N LEU A 86 25.31 -2.12 -43.23
CA LEU A 86 24.57 -0.86 -43.16
C LEU A 86 25.46 0.34 -43.54
N ARG A 87 26.68 0.40 -43.01
CA ARG A 87 27.65 1.44 -43.37
C ARG A 87 27.96 1.42 -44.87
N GLY A 88 28.10 0.25 -45.48
CA GLY A 88 28.31 0.08 -46.91
C GLY A 88 27.18 0.62 -47.78
N THR A 89 25.95 0.67 -47.25
CA THR A 89 24.79 1.24 -47.98
C THR A 89 24.78 2.77 -48.04
N GLY A 90 25.55 3.45 -47.17
CA GLY A 90 25.50 4.91 -47.02
C GLY A 90 24.24 5.44 -46.33
N LYS A 91 23.35 4.58 -45.83
CA LYS A 91 22.06 4.96 -45.22
C LYS A 91 22.04 4.98 -43.70
N ILE A 92 23.19 5.13 -43.05
CA ILE A 92 23.29 5.13 -41.57
C ILE A 92 22.37 6.20 -40.96
N ASP A 93 22.39 7.42 -41.50
CA ASP A 93 21.61 8.54 -40.96
C ASP A 93 20.10 8.37 -41.21
N GLU A 94 19.72 7.87 -42.39
CA GLU A 94 18.32 7.55 -42.71
C GLU A 94 17.77 6.45 -41.79
N ALA A 95 18.59 5.41 -41.52
CA ALA A 95 18.22 4.33 -40.62
C ALA A 95 18.04 4.81 -39.17
N TYR A 96 18.92 5.69 -38.69
CA TYR A 96 18.82 6.25 -37.35
C TYR A 96 17.67 7.24 -37.20
N GLU A 97 17.38 8.10 -38.18
CA GLU A 97 16.22 9.00 -38.10
C GLU A 97 14.90 8.21 -38.10
N LEU A 98 14.80 7.16 -38.93
CA LEU A 98 13.66 6.25 -38.90
C LEU A 98 13.47 5.60 -37.52
N LEU A 99 14.57 5.11 -36.95
CA LEU A 99 14.59 4.48 -35.63
C LEU A 99 14.13 5.46 -34.55
N LYS A 100 14.68 6.67 -34.54
CA LYS A 100 14.39 7.74 -33.58
C LYS A 100 12.93 8.19 -33.63
N GLU A 101 12.32 8.24 -34.82
CA GLU A 101 10.88 8.48 -34.96
C GLU A 101 10.06 7.37 -34.31
N CYS A 102 10.43 6.11 -34.56
CA CYS A 102 9.69 4.95 -34.07
C CYS A 102 9.85 4.73 -32.56
N HIS A 103 11.01 5.05 -32.00
CA HIS A 103 11.36 4.82 -30.59
C HIS A 103 11.14 6.04 -29.70
N LYS A 104 10.43 7.06 -30.18
CA LYS A 104 10.10 8.24 -29.38
C LYS A 104 9.32 7.84 -28.12
N GLY A 105 9.91 8.10 -26.95
CA GLY A 105 9.31 7.80 -25.65
C GLY A 105 9.63 6.41 -25.09
N LEU A 106 10.54 5.65 -25.73
CA LEU A 106 11.11 4.45 -25.11
C LEU A 106 12.06 4.80 -23.94
N PRO A 107 12.33 3.84 -23.03
CA PRO A 107 13.24 4.04 -21.91
C PRO A 107 14.60 4.60 -22.31
N GLU A 108 15.16 5.47 -21.46
CA GLU A 108 16.41 6.21 -21.73
C GLU A 108 17.58 5.29 -22.08
N ALA A 109 17.67 4.12 -21.46
CA ALA A 109 18.70 3.12 -21.75
C ALA A 109 18.72 2.67 -23.22
N ILE A 110 17.54 2.47 -23.84
CA ILE A 110 17.42 2.07 -25.24
C ILE A 110 17.89 3.22 -26.15
N LEU A 111 17.42 4.43 -25.87
CA LEU A 111 17.76 5.62 -26.66
C LEU A 111 19.25 5.95 -26.61
N LEU A 112 19.89 5.79 -25.44
CA LEU A 112 21.32 5.99 -25.26
C LEU A 112 22.14 4.97 -26.05
N GLU A 113 21.75 3.68 -26.00
CA GLU A 113 22.43 2.63 -26.76
C GLU A 113 22.37 2.89 -28.28
N GLU A 114 21.20 3.29 -28.77
CA GLU A 114 20.96 3.56 -30.19
C GLU A 114 21.73 4.81 -30.67
N GLU A 115 21.73 5.91 -29.90
CA GLU A 115 22.51 7.12 -30.24
C GLU A 115 24.02 6.85 -30.21
N ILE A 116 24.52 6.16 -29.18
CA ILE A 116 25.95 5.83 -29.08
C ILE A 116 26.36 4.90 -30.23
N THR A 117 25.56 3.89 -30.55
CA THR A 117 25.82 2.96 -31.66
C THR A 117 25.87 3.70 -32.99
N TRP A 118 24.89 4.57 -33.28
CA TRP A 118 24.88 5.39 -34.49
C TRP A 118 26.15 6.27 -34.61
N ARG A 119 26.60 6.90 -33.52
CA ARG A 119 27.84 7.70 -33.51
C ARG A 119 29.09 6.88 -33.77
N ILE A 120 29.17 5.68 -33.18
CA ILE A 120 30.25 4.73 -33.47
C ILE A 120 30.27 4.39 -34.97
N LEU A 121 29.10 4.20 -35.60
CA LEU A 121 29.01 3.92 -37.03
C LEU A 121 29.48 5.08 -37.91
N ARG A 122 29.32 6.33 -37.46
CA ARG A 122 29.88 7.53 -38.12
C ARG A 122 31.38 7.75 -37.86
N GLY A 123 32.00 6.93 -37.02
CA GLY A 123 33.41 7.06 -36.65
C GLY A 123 33.66 8.04 -35.49
N GLU A 124 32.62 8.51 -34.81
CA GLU A 124 32.68 9.50 -33.72
C GLU A 124 32.91 8.85 -32.33
N ILE A 125 33.75 7.80 -32.25
CA ILE A 125 33.81 6.83 -31.14
C ILE A 125 34.17 7.46 -29.78
N ALA A 126 35.13 8.39 -29.74
CA ALA A 126 35.57 9.09 -28.53
C ALA A 126 35.25 10.61 -28.60
N SER A 127 34.22 10.98 -29.35
CA SER A 127 33.80 12.37 -29.48
C SER A 127 33.30 12.93 -28.16
N GLU A 128 33.39 14.26 -28.00
CA GLU A 128 32.88 14.94 -26.80
C GLU A 128 31.39 14.66 -26.59
N ARG A 129 30.65 14.41 -27.66
CA ARG A 129 29.24 14.04 -27.59
C ARG A 129 29.02 12.65 -26.99
N VAL A 130 29.85 11.66 -27.32
CA VAL A 130 29.80 10.34 -26.66
C VAL A 130 30.11 10.48 -25.17
N LYS A 131 31.13 11.26 -24.80
CA LYS A 131 31.43 11.55 -23.39
C LYS A 131 30.24 12.20 -22.67
N GLN A 132 29.58 13.18 -23.28
CA GLN A 132 28.36 13.80 -22.75
C GLN A 132 27.23 12.79 -22.54
N LEU A 133 27.02 11.85 -23.47
CA LEU A 133 25.99 10.81 -23.33
C LEU A 133 26.32 9.85 -22.17
N LEU A 134 27.60 9.49 -21.99
CA LEU A 134 28.04 8.68 -20.85
C LEU A 134 27.90 9.43 -19.52
N ARG A 135 28.28 10.72 -19.47
CA ARG A 135 28.07 11.59 -18.29
C ARG A 135 26.59 11.74 -17.96
N ARG A 136 25.73 11.93 -18.96
CA ARG A 136 24.27 11.97 -18.79
C ARG A 136 23.73 10.66 -18.22
N ALA A 137 24.16 9.52 -18.74
CA ALA A 137 23.77 8.22 -18.21
C ALA A 137 24.21 8.04 -16.75
N THR A 138 25.44 8.47 -16.43
CA THR A 138 25.95 8.51 -15.06
C THR A 138 25.09 9.42 -14.18
N ALA A 139 24.79 10.65 -14.60
CA ALA A 139 23.94 11.58 -13.86
C ALA A 139 22.54 10.99 -13.60
N SER A 140 21.90 10.39 -14.60
CA SER A 140 20.61 9.70 -14.42
C SER A 140 20.69 8.53 -13.42
N LEU A 141 21.80 7.78 -13.39
CA LEU A 141 22.03 6.72 -12.39
C LEU A 141 22.28 7.26 -10.98
N VAL A 142 22.95 8.39 -10.91
CA VAL A 142 23.37 9.11 -9.71
C VAL A 142 22.14 9.74 -9.03
N GLU A 143 21.31 10.48 -9.78
CA GLU A 143 20.14 11.23 -9.30
C GLU A 143 18.86 10.37 -9.20
N GLY A 144 18.59 9.52 -10.21
CA GLY A 144 17.29 8.85 -10.37
C GLY A 144 17.23 7.39 -9.92
N GLY A 145 18.37 6.78 -9.57
CA GLY A 145 18.43 5.40 -9.05
C GLY A 145 17.82 4.33 -9.97
N GLN A 146 17.84 4.54 -11.29
CA GLN A 146 17.18 3.67 -12.27
C GLN A 146 17.89 2.31 -12.41
N PRO A 147 17.30 1.18 -11.94
CA PRO A 147 17.96 -0.13 -12.01
C PRO A 147 18.15 -0.60 -13.46
N GLU A 148 17.22 -0.25 -14.35
CA GLU A 148 17.28 -0.62 -15.77
C GLU A 148 18.50 -0.02 -16.48
N LEU A 149 18.82 1.24 -16.18
CA LEU A 149 19.98 1.93 -16.72
C LEU A 149 21.29 1.34 -16.18
N ALA A 150 21.30 0.81 -14.95
CA ALA A 150 22.46 0.15 -14.36
C ALA A 150 22.73 -1.21 -15.03
N HIS A 151 21.68 -1.99 -15.26
CA HIS A 151 21.75 -3.24 -16.02
C HIS A 151 22.13 -3.01 -17.49
N TRP A 152 21.68 -1.89 -18.09
CA TRP A 152 22.13 -1.47 -19.41
C TRP A 152 23.63 -1.18 -19.42
N ALA A 153 24.11 -0.29 -18.54
CA ALA A 153 25.52 0.07 -18.47
C ALA A 153 26.44 -1.15 -18.30
N SER A 154 26.04 -2.12 -17.46
CA SER A 154 26.74 -3.41 -17.30
C SER A 154 26.91 -4.19 -18.61
N ARG A 155 25.85 -4.27 -19.42
CA ARG A 155 25.87 -4.99 -20.71
C ARG A 155 26.53 -4.20 -21.83
N PHE A 156 26.34 -2.88 -21.85
CA PHE A 156 26.91 -1.98 -22.85
C PHE A 156 28.43 -1.91 -22.69
N LEU A 157 28.92 -1.62 -21.49
CA LEU A 157 30.37 -1.41 -21.24
C LEU A 157 31.20 -2.68 -21.49
N THR A 158 30.63 -3.86 -21.25
CA THR A 158 31.30 -5.14 -21.54
C THR A 158 31.43 -5.42 -23.05
N ARG A 159 30.65 -4.74 -23.89
CA ARG A 159 30.61 -4.92 -25.35
C ARG A 159 31.09 -3.70 -26.14
N ALA A 160 31.23 -2.55 -25.50
CA ALA A 160 31.65 -1.31 -26.15
C ALA A 160 33.08 -1.43 -26.72
N PRO A 161 33.44 -0.68 -27.78
CA PRO A 161 34.82 -0.62 -28.28
C PRO A 161 35.82 -0.24 -27.18
N LYS A 162 37.08 -0.71 -27.28
CA LYS A 162 38.11 -0.42 -26.28
C LYS A 162 38.37 1.07 -26.10
N GLU A 163 38.20 1.84 -27.17
CA GLU A 163 38.30 3.30 -27.19
C GLU A 163 37.27 3.93 -26.25
N ILE A 164 36.06 3.37 -26.12
CA ILE A 164 35.04 3.82 -25.17
C ILE A 164 35.33 3.29 -23.78
N GLN A 165 35.68 2.00 -23.64
CA GLN A 165 36.01 1.41 -22.34
C GLN A 165 37.14 2.17 -21.63
N ASN A 166 38.13 2.65 -22.37
CA ASN A 166 39.25 3.41 -21.81
C ASN A 166 38.92 4.85 -21.43
N LEU A 167 37.71 5.35 -21.71
CA LEU A 167 37.30 6.71 -21.34
C LEU A 167 37.07 6.82 -19.82
N PRO A 168 37.54 7.90 -19.16
CA PRO A 168 37.20 8.17 -17.76
C PRO A 168 35.70 8.11 -17.49
N GLU A 169 34.87 8.67 -18.38
CA GLU A 169 33.41 8.67 -18.26
C GLU A 169 32.81 7.26 -18.24
N ALA A 170 33.38 6.33 -19.03
CA ALA A 170 32.95 4.95 -19.06
C ALA A 170 33.32 4.22 -17.76
N TRP A 171 34.48 4.54 -17.18
CA TRP A 171 34.88 4.01 -15.87
C TRP A 171 33.95 4.54 -14.76
N VAL A 172 33.66 5.84 -14.74
CA VAL A 172 32.70 6.41 -13.78
C VAL A 172 31.30 5.77 -13.94
N LEU A 173 30.83 5.59 -15.18
CA LEU A 173 29.56 4.90 -15.46
C LEU A 173 29.59 3.43 -14.99
N SER A 174 30.71 2.73 -15.19
CA SER A 174 30.93 1.35 -14.71
C SER A 174 30.78 1.27 -13.20
N PHE A 175 31.41 2.18 -12.46
CA PHE A 175 31.32 2.21 -11.00
C PHE A 175 29.91 2.58 -10.54
N ALA A 176 29.27 3.58 -11.17
CA ALA A 176 27.89 3.95 -10.91
C ALA A 176 26.95 2.75 -11.05
N ALA A 177 27.09 2.01 -12.14
CA ALA A 177 26.29 0.82 -12.43
C ALA A 177 26.60 -0.35 -11.46
N SER A 178 27.88 -0.65 -11.19
CA SER A 178 28.29 -1.68 -10.21
C SER A 178 27.72 -1.42 -8.82
N SER A 179 27.76 -0.16 -8.38
CA SER A 179 27.21 0.28 -7.10
C SER A 179 25.70 0.01 -7.03
N ARG A 180 24.95 0.39 -8.08
CA ARG A 180 23.51 0.16 -8.17
C ARG A 180 23.13 -1.32 -8.27
N LEU A 181 23.99 -2.16 -8.82
CA LEU A 181 23.78 -3.61 -8.96
C LEU A 181 24.19 -4.44 -7.73
N GLY A 182 24.66 -3.81 -6.65
CA GLY A 182 24.80 -4.44 -5.34
C GLY A 182 26.08 -5.28 -5.11
N GLY A 183 27.19 -5.04 -5.82
CA GLY A 183 28.43 -5.78 -5.53
C GLY A 183 29.70 -5.38 -6.29
N ALA A 184 30.84 -5.54 -5.60
CA ALA A 184 32.20 -5.01 -5.81
C ALA A 184 32.98 -5.47 -7.05
N ARG A 185 32.31 -5.80 -8.16
CA ARG A 185 33.01 -6.17 -9.40
C ARG A 185 32.93 -5.02 -10.41
N VAL A 186 34.08 -4.45 -10.73
CA VAL A 186 34.20 -3.50 -11.84
C VAL A 186 33.77 -4.20 -13.13
N LEU A 187 32.81 -3.63 -13.85
CA LEU A 187 32.21 -4.21 -15.06
C LEU A 187 33.20 -4.25 -16.23
N GLN A 188 34.28 -3.48 -16.12
CA GLN A 188 35.33 -3.37 -17.11
C GLN A 188 36.59 -4.13 -16.71
N SER A 189 37.26 -4.75 -17.70
CA SER A 189 38.56 -5.39 -17.54
C SER A 189 39.69 -4.44 -17.93
N GLY A 190 40.64 -4.18 -17.03
CA GLY A 190 41.79 -3.32 -17.31
C GLY A 190 42.29 -2.60 -16.06
N GLU A 191 43.27 -1.71 -16.27
CA GLU A 191 43.64 -0.67 -15.31
C GLU A 191 42.86 0.61 -15.63
N PRO A 192 42.30 1.28 -14.61
CA PRO A 192 41.65 2.57 -14.79
C PRO A 192 42.66 3.65 -15.26
N PRO A 193 42.19 4.70 -15.96
CA PRO A 193 43.01 5.86 -16.30
C PRO A 193 43.65 6.51 -15.07
N ALA A 194 44.78 7.20 -15.25
CA ALA A 194 45.50 7.88 -14.17
C ALA A 194 44.56 8.81 -13.36
N GLY A 195 44.54 8.67 -12.03
CA GLY A 195 43.66 9.43 -11.12
C GLY A 195 42.44 8.66 -10.59
N ILE A 196 42.18 7.45 -11.10
CA ILE A 196 41.06 6.59 -10.65
C ILE A 196 41.66 5.34 -9.97
N GLN A 197 41.60 5.22 -8.64
CA GLN A 197 42.08 4.01 -7.94
C GLN A 197 41.04 2.90 -7.92
N LYS A 198 41.40 1.70 -8.42
CA LYS A 198 40.52 0.53 -8.55
C LYS A 198 39.94 0.04 -7.22
N ASP A 199 40.71 0.19 -6.15
CA ASP A 199 40.38 -0.33 -4.81
C ASP A 199 39.65 0.71 -3.93
N GLU A 200 39.62 1.99 -4.32
CA GLU A 200 39.03 3.08 -3.51
C GLU A 200 37.66 3.58 -4.02
N LEU A 201 37.12 3.01 -5.11
CA LEU A 201 35.91 3.54 -5.77
C LEU A 201 34.67 2.65 -5.70
N HIS A 202 34.74 1.51 -5.02
CA HIS A 202 33.64 0.52 -4.97
C HIS A 202 32.39 1.00 -4.16
N TRP A 203 32.45 2.19 -3.56
CA TRP A 203 31.41 2.81 -2.72
C TRP A 203 30.91 4.18 -3.27
N ALA A 204 31.44 4.61 -4.44
CA ALA A 204 31.42 5.99 -4.95
C ALA A 204 30.07 6.71 -5.15
N ILE A 205 28.92 6.02 -5.23
CA ILE A 205 27.65 6.68 -5.60
C ILE A 205 26.48 6.16 -4.74
N ALA A 206 26.56 6.42 -3.43
CA ALA A 206 25.45 6.17 -2.51
C ALA A 206 24.58 7.41 -2.21
N ASN A 207 25.09 8.63 -2.48
CA ASN A 207 24.59 9.86 -1.80
C ASN A 207 24.28 11.06 -2.71
N ALA A 208 24.09 10.89 -4.02
CA ALA A 208 23.94 12.04 -4.93
C ALA A 208 22.56 12.73 -4.93
N GLY A 209 21.96 12.88 -3.75
CA GLY A 209 20.81 13.72 -3.48
C GLY A 209 20.95 14.54 -2.18
N GLN A 210 22.16 14.65 -1.62
CA GLN A 210 22.46 15.57 -0.52
C GLN A 210 23.45 16.65 -0.99
N ASP A 211 23.08 17.92 -0.80
CA ASP A 211 23.96 19.06 -1.04
C ASP A 211 25.03 19.12 0.04
N GLY A 212 26.28 18.93 -0.36
CA GLY A 212 27.48 19.26 0.40
C GLY A 212 27.99 20.64 0.01
N THR A 213 28.83 21.23 0.85
CA THR A 213 29.52 22.47 0.50
C THR A 213 31.01 22.19 0.36
N LEU A 214 31.54 22.34 -0.84
CA LEU A 214 32.97 22.40 -1.08
C LEU A 214 33.46 23.82 -0.84
N HIS A 215 34.33 24.01 0.12
CA HIS A 215 35.00 25.27 0.37
C HIS A 215 36.22 25.40 -0.54
N VAL A 216 36.19 26.42 -1.40
CA VAL A 216 37.29 26.80 -2.30
C VAL A 216 38.00 28.03 -1.73
N GLY A 217 39.23 27.84 -1.25
CA GLY A 217 40.02 28.87 -0.57
C GLY A 217 41.39 29.11 -1.21
N LEU A 218 42.11 30.08 -0.64
CA LEU A 218 43.48 30.45 -1.02
C LEU A 218 44.41 30.35 0.19
N ARG A 219 45.50 29.61 0.06
CA ARG A 219 46.57 29.48 1.07
C ARG A 219 47.92 29.52 0.37
N ASP A 220 48.77 30.49 0.72
CA ASP A 220 50.16 30.62 0.24
C ASP A 220 50.32 30.40 -1.29
N ASP A 221 49.52 31.13 -2.09
CA ASP A 221 49.47 31.03 -3.57
C ASP A 221 49.10 29.64 -4.13
N ARG A 222 48.35 28.85 -3.35
CA ARG A 222 47.70 27.61 -3.78
C ARG A 222 46.20 27.66 -3.59
N LEU A 223 45.48 27.04 -4.52
CA LEU A 223 44.05 26.81 -4.40
C LEU A 223 43.82 25.64 -3.44
N VAL A 224 42.94 25.83 -2.47
CA VAL A 224 42.62 24.85 -1.43
C VAL A 224 41.17 24.42 -1.58
N LEU A 225 40.93 23.12 -1.75
CA LEU A 225 39.60 22.52 -1.83
C LEU A 225 39.39 21.62 -0.60
N SER A 226 38.33 21.87 0.18
CA SER A 226 37.99 21.08 1.38
C SER A 226 36.50 21.08 1.68
N LEU A 227 36.00 20.06 2.38
CA LEU A 227 34.60 19.98 2.82
C LEU A 227 34.32 20.64 4.18
N VAL A 228 35.37 21.03 4.89
CA VAL A 228 35.28 21.84 6.10
C VAL A 228 35.95 23.16 5.81
N ALA A 229 35.32 24.27 6.20
CA ALA A 229 35.92 25.60 6.02
C ALA A 229 37.33 25.62 6.63
N PRO A 230 38.40 25.78 5.83
CA PRO A 230 39.75 25.72 6.35
C PRO A 230 40.00 26.93 7.26
N SER A 231 40.24 26.67 8.54
CA SER A 231 40.43 27.68 9.59
C SER A 231 41.70 28.54 9.41
N ASP A 232 42.56 28.18 8.47
CA ASP A 232 43.92 28.69 8.29
C ASP A 232 44.10 29.42 6.94
N THR A 233 43.01 29.93 6.34
CA THR A 233 43.04 30.65 5.06
C THR A 233 42.99 32.17 5.27
N ALA A 234 43.76 32.92 4.47
CA ALA A 234 43.89 34.39 4.62
C ALA A 234 42.62 35.17 4.24
N LYS A 235 41.66 34.52 3.55
CA LYS A 235 40.32 35.01 3.21
C LYS A 235 39.32 33.86 3.40
N PRO A 236 38.05 34.13 3.77
CA PRO A 236 37.03 33.09 3.91
C PRO A 236 36.86 32.33 2.60
N ALA A 237 36.95 31.00 2.67
CA ALA A 237 36.79 30.12 1.51
C ALA A 237 35.36 30.23 0.93
N HIS A 238 35.26 30.28 -0.39
CA HIS A 238 33.99 30.38 -1.10
C HIS A 238 33.25 29.03 -1.06
N PRO A 239 32.00 28.98 -0.58
CA PRO A 239 31.22 27.76 -0.56
C PRO A 239 30.66 27.46 -1.96
N VAL A 240 30.95 26.27 -2.49
CA VAL A 240 30.40 25.75 -3.74
C VAL A 240 29.51 24.56 -3.41
N PRO A 241 28.19 24.62 -3.67
CA PRO A 241 27.31 23.49 -3.42
C PRO A 241 27.66 22.37 -4.40
N ILE A 242 27.90 21.17 -3.89
CA ILE A 242 28.22 19.98 -4.70
C ILE A 242 27.42 18.78 -4.19
N PRO A 243 27.04 17.82 -5.04
CA PRO A 243 26.50 16.56 -4.55
C PRO A 243 27.59 15.83 -3.77
N LEU A 244 27.27 15.39 -2.55
CA LEU A 244 28.17 14.55 -1.76
C LEU A 244 28.23 13.16 -2.41
N THR A 245 29.18 12.93 -3.32
CA THR A 245 29.63 11.58 -3.68
C THR A 245 30.66 11.09 -2.67
N ASP A 246 30.96 9.80 -2.64
CA ASP A 246 31.87 9.28 -1.62
C ASP A 246 32.87 8.24 -2.14
N PRO A 247 34.07 8.64 -2.58
CA PRO A 247 34.68 9.96 -2.38
C PRO A 247 34.04 11.03 -3.27
N ILE A 248 34.22 12.29 -2.90
CA ILE A 248 33.81 13.43 -3.73
C ILE A 248 34.71 13.47 -4.96
N ILE A 249 34.13 13.27 -6.13
CA ILE A 249 34.85 13.28 -7.41
C ILE A 249 34.55 14.60 -8.11
N ILE A 250 35.59 15.35 -8.42
CA ILE A 250 35.49 16.65 -9.11
C ILE A 250 36.53 16.69 -10.20
N GLU A 251 36.10 17.02 -11.41
CA GLU A 251 36.96 17.35 -12.52
C GLU A 251 37.35 18.83 -12.41
N VAL A 252 38.64 19.12 -12.45
CA VAL A 252 39.20 20.46 -12.35
C VAL A 252 39.91 20.79 -13.66
N ASP A 253 39.48 21.87 -14.31
CA ASP A 253 40.15 22.44 -15.48
C ASP A 253 40.75 23.80 -15.07
N ASP A 254 42.08 23.86 -15.13
CA ASP A 254 42.88 25.04 -14.78
C ASP A 254 43.31 25.85 -16.01
N GLY A 255 42.81 25.50 -17.21
CA GLY A 255 43.11 26.18 -18.46
C GLY A 255 44.48 25.82 -19.08
N GLN A 256 45.19 24.80 -18.58
CA GLN A 256 46.45 24.31 -19.17
C GLN A 256 46.24 23.34 -20.34
N ALA A 257 47.30 23.12 -21.13
CA ALA A 257 47.30 22.24 -22.31
C ALA A 257 47.02 20.74 -21.99
N GLN A 258 47.03 20.35 -20.72
CA GLN A 258 46.78 18.97 -20.29
C GLN A 258 45.28 18.63 -20.20
N GLY A 259 44.39 19.61 -20.33
CA GLY A 259 42.95 19.41 -20.23
C GLY A 259 42.47 19.14 -18.79
N PRO A 260 41.16 18.93 -18.61
CA PRO A 260 40.57 18.71 -17.30
C PRO A 260 41.11 17.46 -16.60
N GLN A 261 41.38 17.57 -15.30
CA GLN A 261 41.91 16.50 -14.46
C GLN A 261 40.90 16.07 -13.40
N LEU A 262 40.76 14.76 -13.17
CA LEU A 262 39.85 14.22 -12.17
C LEU A 262 40.54 14.15 -10.79
N HIS A 263 39.91 14.71 -9.77
CA HIS A 263 40.38 14.70 -8.39
C HIS A 263 39.37 14.02 -7.46
N GLN A 264 39.89 13.41 -6.38
CA GLN A 264 39.11 12.72 -5.35
C GLN A 264 39.36 13.36 -3.98
N LEU A 265 38.29 13.57 -3.21
CA LEU A 265 38.30 14.10 -1.85
C LEU A 265 37.53 13.13 -0.93
N ASP A 266 38.08 12.81 0.24
CA ASP A 266 37.36 12.00 1.22
C ASP A 266 36.13 12.72 1.80
N HIS A 267 35.06 12.00 2.15
CA HIS A 267 33.88 12.59 2.81
C HIS A 267 34.13 13.00 4.26
N THR A 268 35.29 12.65 4.83
CA THR A 268 35.58 12.90 6.24
C THR A 268 35.88 14.37 6.53
N GLY A 269 36.13 15.16 5.47
CA GLY A 269 36.46 16.57 5.55
C GLY A 269 37.83 16.85 6.17
N LYS A 270 38.64 15.81 6.37
CA LYS A 270 40.01 15.93 6.89
C LYS A 270 41.03 16.11 5.77
N GLN A 271 40.71 15.66 4.56
CA GLN A 271 41.59 15.83 3.41
C GLN A 271 41.45 17.24 2.84
N ILE A 272 42.59 17.83 2.51
CA ILE A 272 42.71 19.14 1.88
C ILE A 272 43.45 18.91 0.57
N LEU A 273 42.81 19.25 -0.56
CA LEU A 273 43.45 19.20 -1.87
C LEU A 273 44.06 20.57 -2.17
N GLU A 274 45.37 20.59 -2.40
CA GLU A 274 46.11 21.79 -2.80
C GLU A 274 46.49 21.71 -4.28
N LEU A 275 46.07 22.69 -5.05
CA LEU A 275 46.38 22.80 -6.47
C LEU A 275 47.20 24.07 -6.75
N PRO A 276 48.18 24.02 -7.67
CA PRO A 276 48.94 25.21 -8.06
C PRO A 276 48.04 26.23 -8.77
N LEU A 277 48.23 27.52 -8.51
CA LEU A 277 47.51 28.60 -9.18
C LEU A 277 48.15 28.94 -10.52
N THR A 278 47.52 28.46 -11.59
CA THR A 278 48.05 28.53 -12.96
C THR A 278 47.27 29.48 -13.88
N GLY A 279 46.08 29.96 -13.47
CA GLY A 279 45.23 30.86 -14.27
C GLY A 279 44.21 31.67 -13.46
N PRO A 280 43.53 32.67 -14.08
CA PRO A 280 42.59 33.57 -13.41
C PRO A 280 41.21 32.96 -13.15
N THR A 281 40.89 31.84 -13.81
CA THR A 281 39.60 31.15 -13.74
C THR A 281 39.82 29.64 -13.68
N LEU A 282 39.14 28.98 -12.76
CA LEU A 282 39.18 27.54 -12.56
C LEU A 282 37.78 26.96 -12.75
N LYS A 283 37.65 25.91 -13.54
CA LYS A 283 36.36 25.27 -13.81
C LYS A 283 36.27 23.93 -13.09
N LEU A 284 35.25 23.77 -12.25
CA LEU A 284 34.96 22.56 -11.50
C LEU A 284 33.75 21.86 -12.12
N THR A 285 33.87 20.60 -12.51
CA THR A 285 32.75 19.78 -12.97
C THR A 285 32.53 18.61 -12.02
N THR A 286 31.32 18.50 -11.49
CA THR A 286 30.91 17.39 -10.60
C THR A 286 30.53 16.14 -11.40
N VAL A 287 30.42 14.98 -10.73
CA VAL A 287 29.94 13.73 -11.36
C VAL A 287 28.51 13.85 -11.92
N SER A 288 27.67 14.69 -11.33
CA SER A 288 26.32 15.02 -11.84
C SER A 288 26.35 15.93 -13.07
N GLY A 289 27.51 16.45 -13.48
CA GLY A 289 27.65 17.35 -14.62
C GLY A 289 27.44 18.84 -14.30
N ASN A 290 27.22 19.21 -13.03
CA ASN A 290 27.21 20.61 -12.61
C ASN A 290 28.60 21.21 -12.80
N VAL A 291 28.65 22.35 -13.47
CA VAL A 291 29.86 23.10 -13.79
C VAL A 291 29.88 24.40 -12.99
N TYR A 292 30.99 24.66 -12.31
CA TYR A 292 31.22 25.88 -11.55
C TYR A 292 32.46 26.58 -12.07
N GLU A 293 32.35 27.86 -12.39
CA GLU A 293 33.51 28.69 -12.74
C GLU A 293 33.89 29.53 -11.52
N VAL A 294 35.11 29.34 -11.03
CA VAL A 294 35.67 30.04 -9.89
C VAL A 294 36.69 31.05 -10.40
N ALA A 295 36.35 32.34 -10.31
CA ALA A 295 37.30 33.42 -10.56
C ALA A 295 38.27 33.52 -9.39
N VAL A 296 39.56 33.27 -9.63
CA VAL A 296 40.58 33.35 -8.58
C VAL A 296 41.20 34.74 -8.59
N PRO A 297 41.10 35.51 -7.49
CA PRO A 297 41.66 36.86 -7.46
C PRO A 297 43.19 36.79 -7.54
N VAL A 298 43.73 37.11 -8.72
CA VAL A 298 45.15 37.39 -8.90
C VAL A 298 45.50 38.55 -7.94
N VAL A 299 46.49 38.35 -7.07
CA VAL A 299 47.01 39.42 -6.21
C VAL A 299 47.73 40.44 -7.09
N ALA A 300 46.97 41.37 -7.65
CA ALA A 300 47.49 42.60 -8.21
C ALA A 300 47.59 43.63 -7.07
N ALA A 301 48.80 44.10 -6.83
CA ALA A 301 49.08 45.14 -5.85
C ALA A 301 48.30 46.45 -6.17
N ALA A 302 47.65 46.98 -5.14
CA ALA A 302 47.27 48.39 -4.91
C ALA A 302 46.46 49.16 -5.98
N SER A 303 45.26 49.60 -5.62
CA SER A 303 44.98 51.03 -5.31
C SER A 303 43.48 51.28 -5.08
N ALA A 304 43.20 52.24 -4.20
CA ALA A 304 41.87 52.68 -3.79
C ALA A 304 41.31 53.79 -4.70
N SER A 305 39.99 53.86 -4.89
CA SER A 305 39.18 55.07 -4.65
C SER A 305 37.72 55.00 -5.18
N ALA A 306 36.82 55.58 -4.38
CA ALA A 306 35.59 56.32 -4.69
C ALA A 306 34.31 55.62 -5.23
N SER A 307 33.23 55.86 -4.49
CA SER A 307 31.78 55.64 -4.74
C SER A 307 31.18 56.66 -5.74
N PRO A 308 29.84 56.83 -5.87
CA PRO A 308 28.73 55.90 -6.17
C PRO A 308 27.87 56.39 -7.38
N ASP A 309 27.08 55.53 -8.04
CA ASP A 309 25.88 55.97 -8.77
C ASP A 309 24.84 54.85 -8.92
N SER A 310 23.57 55.22 -8.74
CA SER A 310 22.33 54.39 -8.72
C SER A 310 21.82 54.16 -10.18
N PRO A 311 20.75 53.38 -10.51
CA PRO A 311 19.61 52.92 -9.70
C PRO A 311 19.12 51.46 -9.93
N SER A 312 18.19 51.02 -9.06
CA SER A 312 17.40 49.79 -9.18
C SER A 312 16.45 49.80 -10.39
N PRO A 313 16.23 48.64 -11.02
CA PRO A 313 14.88 48.08 -11.15
C PRO A 313 14.91 46.57 -10.84
N GLY A 314 14.02 46.05 -10.01
CA GLY A 314 12.70 45.62 -10.45
C GLY A 314 12.54 44.18 -9.98
N SER A 315 11.68 43.96 -9.00
CA SER A 315 11.32 42.65 -8.49
C SER A 315 10.48 41.91 -9.54
N GLU A 316 11.09 40.97 -10.25
CA GLU A 316 10.36 39.87 -10.89
C GLU A 316 10.57 38.62 -10.02
N THR A 317 9.55 38.32 -9.23
CA THR A 317 9.37 37.01 -8.61
C THR A 317 9.13 36.00 -9.73
N PHE A 318 10.11 35.14 -9.97
CA PHE A 318 9.91 33.91 -10.73
C PHE A 318 9.44 32.82 -9.76
N GLU A 319 8.18 32.43 -9.91
CA GLU A 319 7.64 31.17 -9.40
C GLU A 319 8.43 30.02 -10.02
N ILE A 320 9.05 29.21 -9.16
CA ILE A 320 9.59 27.91 -9.54
C ILE A 320 8.44 26.92 -9.41
N ASP A 321 8.02 26.34 -10.53
CA ASP A 321 7.23 25.11 -10.51
C ASP A 321 8.07 24.02 -9.81
N GLU A 322 7.64 23.63 -8.61
CA GLU A 322 8.22 22.51 -7.89
C GLU A 322 8.10 21.22 -8.72
N PRO A 323 9.21 20.50 -8.99
CA PRO A 323 9.09 19.14 -9.48
C PRO A 323 8.44 18.29 -8.38
N ALA A 324 7.41 17.52 -8.74
CA ALA A 324 6.65 16.67 -7.82
C ALA A 324 7.59 15.84 -6.91
N SER A 325 7.58 16.17 -5.62
CA SER A 325 8.39 15.53 -4.59
C SER A 325 8.10 14.02 -4.53
N VAL A 326 9.05 13.18 -4.93
CA VAL A 326 9.08 11.79 -4.46
C VAL A 326 9.60 11.84 -3.03
N ASP A 327 8.66 11.87 -2.09
CA ASP A 327 8.82 11.84 -0.64
C ASP A 327 9.71 10.64 -0.23
N ASN A 328 11.04 10.80 -0.21
CA ASN A 328 11.99 9.73 0.11
C ASN A 328 11.99 9.49 1.63
N ARG A 329 10.92 8.85 2.12
CA ARG A 329 10.67 8.52 3.53
C ARG A 329 10.81 7.04 3.86
N ASP A 330 11.25 6.22 2.91
CA ASP A 330 11.24 4.76 3.04
C ASP A 330 12.60 4.21 3.41
N PHE A 331 12.69 3.40 4.47
CA PHE A 331 13.80 2.49 4.75
C PHE A 331 13.42 1.09 4.27
N GLU A 332 13.78 0.77 3.03
CA GLU A 332 13.48 -0.52 2.40
C GLU A 332 14.59 -1.52 2.62
N LEU A 333 14.28 -2.56 3.39
CA LEU A 333 15.18 -3.62 3.80
C LEU A 333 14.77 -4.94 3.13
N GLU A 334 15.69 -5.54 2.40
CA GLU A 334 15.57 -6.89 1.88
C GLU A 334 16.28 -7.88 2.81
N ILE A 335 15.63 -9.03 3.04
CA ILE A 335 16.17 -10.16 3.80
C ILE A 335 16.07 -11.41 2.93
N SER A 336 17.22 -12.03 2.65
CA SER A 336 17.36 -13.17 1.73
C SER A 336 18.24 -14.27 2.30
N GLY A 337 18.16 -15.48 1.72
CA GLY A 337 18.85 -16.67 2.19
C GLY A 337 19.87 -17.17 1.16
N SER A 338 20.71 -18.13 1.54
CA SER A 338 21.53 -18.86 0.57
C SER A 338 20.67 -19.83 -0.27
N ASN A 339 20.94 -19.89 -1.58
CA ASN A 339 20.22 -20.75 -2.54
C ASN A 339 20.68 -22.23 -2.52
N SER A 340 21.60 -22.63 -1.62
CA SER A 340 22.18 -23.97 -1.65
C SER A 340 21.31 -24.98 -0.90
N ASN A 341 20.61 -25.83 -1.65
CA ASN A 341 20.00 -27.07 -1.15
C ASN A 341 21.03 -28.18 -0.82
N THR A 342 22.34 -27.90 -0.85
CA THR A 342 23.37 -28.86 -0.45
C THR A 342 23.47 -28.92 1.07
N VAL A 343 22.71 -29.85 1.64
CA VAL A 343 22.78 -30.28 3.04
C VAL A 343 24.21 -30.76 3.33
N GLY A 344 24.87 -30.04 4.22
CA GLY A 344 26.11 -30.43 4.86
C GLY A 344 26.25 -29.67 6.17
N ASP A 345 25.46 -30.06 7.18
CA ASP A 345 25.57 -29.79 8.64
C ASP A 345 25.80 -28.34 9.14
N GLY A 346 25.94 -27.35 8.25
CA GLY A 346 26.00 -25.92 8.54
C GLY A 346 24.65 -25.28 8.22
N GLY A 347 24.03 -24.63 9.20
CA GLY A 347 22.72 -24.00 9.06
C GLY A 347 22.62 -23.01 7.89
N ARG A 348 21.38 -22.73 7.45
CA ARG A 348 21.09 -21.77 6.37
C ARG A 348 21.67 -20.39 6.72
N GLU A 349 22.39 -19.79 5.77
CA GLU A 349 22.92 -18.45 5.93
C GLU A 349 21.88 -17.41 5.49
N TYR A 350 21.72 -16.37 6.31
CA TYR A 350 20.84 -15.25 6.03
C TYR A 350 21.64 -14.00 5.71
N TYR A 351 21.04 -13.15 4.90
CA TYR A 351 21.62 -11.91 4.43
C TYR A 351 20.57 -10.81 4.47
N ALA A 352 21.01 -9.56 4.66
CA ALA A 352 20.16 -8.39 4.52
C ALA A 352 20.84 -7.28 3.72
N ARG A 353 20.05 -6.45 3.07
CA ARG A 353 20.50 -5.20 2.46
C ARG A 353 19.44 -4.12 2.52
N VAL A 354 19.86 -2.86 2.65
CA VAL A 354 18.99 -1.72 2.44
C VAL A 354 18.94 -1.44 0.94
N ILE A 355 17.79 -1.68 0.31
CA ILE A 355 17.55 -1.39 -1.12
C ILE A 355 17.54 0.12 -1.33
N ARG A 356 16.78 0.83 -0.48
CA ARG A 356 16.57 2.28 -0.57
C ARG A 356 16.38 2.83 0.83
N SER A 357 17.02 3.96 1.12
CA SER A 357 16.72 4.77 2.29
C SER A 357 16.95 6.25 2.03
N PRO A 358 16.49 7.16 2.92
CA PRO A 358 16.86 8.56 2.86
C PRO A 358 18.38 8.78 2.97
N ALA A 359 19.10 7.82 3.56
CA ALA A 359 20.56 7.85 3.72
C ALA A 359 21.31 6.89 2.77
N GLY A 360 20.66 6.39 1.71
CA GLY A 360 21.24 5.50 0.71
C GLY A 360 20.95 4.01 0.93
N GLY A 361 21.58 3.13 0.16
CA GLY A 361 21.46 1.67 0.26
C GLY A 361 22.68 1.00 0.89
N THR A 362 22.62 -0.32 1.07
CA THR A 362 23.80 -1.13 1.47
C THR A 362 24.02 -2.29 0.50
N PRO A 363 25.25 -2.81 0.39
CA PRO A 363 25.47 -4.13 -0.18
C PRO A 363 24.79 -5.21 0.67
N ARG A 364 24.70 -6.42 0.11
CA ARG A 364 24.25 -7.63 0.80
C ARG A 364 25.22 -7.97 1.95
N CYS A 365 24.72 -7.96 3.18
CA CYS A 365 25.48 -8.21 4.40
C CYS A 365 25.01 -9.51 5.07
N PRO A 366 25.91 -10.33 5.63
CA PRO A 366 25.51 -11.52 6.38
C PRO A 366 24.78 -11.13 7.68
N VAL A 367 23.72 -11.87 8.01
CA VAL A 367 22.92 -11.69 9.22
C VAL A 367 22.91 -12.99 10.02
N ARG A 368 23.07 -12.87 11.34
CA ARG A 368 23.03 -14.01 12.26
C ARG A 368 21.88 -13.83 13.24
N PHE A 369 20.88 -14.70 13.14
CA PHE A 369 19.79 -14.75 14.10
C PHE A 369 20.17 -15.58 15.33
N ALA A 370 19.59 -15.24 16.48
CA ALA A 370 19.79 -15.97 17.74
C ALA A 370 19.25 -17.41 17.70
N PHE A 371 18.34 -17.72 16.76
CA PHE A 371 17.89 -19.07 16.46
C PHE A 371 18.68 -19.65 15.28
N SER A 372 19.07 -20.93 15.39
CA SER A 372 19.81 -21.64 14.35
C SER A 372 19.08 -22.92 13.93
N GLY A 373 18.68 -22.98 12.65
CA GLY A 373 18.07 -24.15 12.04
C GLY A 373 16.54 -24.30 12.24
N PRO A 374 15.90 -25.24 11.52
CA PRO A 374 14.43 -25.34 11.46
C PRO A 374 13.75 -25.63 12.80
N GLN A 375 14.37 -26.46 13.65
CA GLN A 375 13.80 -26.84 14.95
C GLN A 375 13.77 -25.67 15.95
N ALA A 376 14.84 -24.87 15.98
CA ALA A 376 14.89 -23.68 16.85
C ALA A 376 13.89 -22.63 16.41
N LEU A 377 13.71 -22.46 15.09
CA LEU A 377 12.74 -21.56 14.50
C LEU A 377 11.29 -21.99 14.83
N GLU A 378 11.00 -23.29 14.78
CA GLU A 378 9.69 -23.85 15.16
C GLU A 378 9.40 -23.69 16.66
N LYS A 379 10.41 -23.90 17.50
CA LYS A 379 10.27 -23.67 18.94
C LYS A 379 9.97 -22.20 19.23
N LEU A 380 10.74 -21.29 18.62
CA LEU A 380 10.51 -19.85 18.74
C LEU A 380 9.09 -19.48 18.29
N ARG A 381 8.59 -20.10 17.22
CA ARG A 381 7.22 -19.89 16.75
C ARG A 381 6.19 -20.18 17.83
N SER A 382 6.26 -21.39 18.35
CA SER A 382 5.30 -21.87 19.35
C SER A 382 5.32 -20.97 20.60
N GLU A 383 6.50 -20.51 21.00
CA GLU A 383 6.66 -19.57 22.12
C GLU A 383 6.01 -18.20 21.84
N LEU A 384 6.17 -17.66 20.63
CA LEU A 384 5.58 -16.37 20.25
C LEU A 384 4.06 -16.45 20.08
N GLU A 385 3.54 -17.53 19.47
CA GLU A 385 2.09 -17.76 19.37
C GLU A 385 1.46 -17.85 20.76
N TYR A 386 2.08 -18.61 21.67
CA TYR A 386 1.63 -18.71 23.05
C TYR A 386 1.67 -17.37 23.79
N ALA A 387 2.71 -16.56 23.55
CA ALA A 387 2.85 -15.23 24.14
C ALA A 387 1.72 -14.26 23.74
N VAL A 388 1.17 -14.39 22.52
CA VAL A 388 0.00 -13.63 22.07
C VAL A 388 -1.30 -14.19 22.68
N LEU A 389 -1.42 -15.52 22.81
CA LEU A 389 -2.64 -16.20 23.29
C LEU A 389 -2.86 -16.16 24.81
N GLU A 390 -1.81 -16.06 25.64
CA GLU A 390 -1.90 -16.05 27.11
C GLU A 390 -2.82 -14.95 27.69
N ILE A 391 -3.24 -13.96 26.89
CA ILE A 391 -3.99 -12.77 27.34
C ILE A 391 -5.51 -12.93 27.19
N GLY A 392 -6.00 -14.02 26.59
CA GLY A 392 -7.44 -14.23 26.33
C GLY A 392 -8.29 -14.65 27.54
N ASP A 393 -7.71 -15.04 28.67
CA ASP A 393 -8.46 -15.67 29.76
C ASP A 393 -8.77 -14.71 30.92
N LYS A 394 -10.07 -14.44 31.15
CA LYS A 394 -10.61 -13.41 32.06
C LYS A 394 -10.35 -13.62 33.57
N ASN A 395 -9.44 -14.50 33.98
CA ASN A 395 -9.22 -14.80 35.41
C ASN A 395 -7.76 -15.10 35.75
N ARG A 396 -7.03 -14.11 36.29
CA ARG A 396 -6.32 -14.17 37.59
C ARG A 396 -5.37 -12.98 37.78
N SER A 397 -5.57 -12.30 38.90
CA SER A 397 -4.61 -11.51 39.67
C SER A 397 -3.14 -11.49 39.19
N GLY A 398 -2.68 -10.33 38.73
CA GLY A 398 -1.42 -9.74 39.20
C GLY A 398 -0.08 -10.31 38.72
N ARG A 399 -0.01 -11.20 37.73
CA ARG A 399 1.28 -11.70 37.18
C ARG A 399 1.29 -11.79 35.66
N LEU A 400 1.16 -10.64 35.00
CA LEU A 400 1.15 -10.46 33.53
C LEU A 400 2.45 -9.80 33.05
N GLN A 401 3.56 -10.55 33.00
CA GLN A 401 4.87 -10.05 32.49
C GLN A 401 5.54 -10.96 31.46
N ARG A 402 5.12 -12.23 31.30
CA ARG A 402 5.87 -13.21 30.47
C ARG A 402 5.68 -13.01 28.97
N GLY A 403 4.45 -12.97 28.46
CA GLY A 403 4.18 -12.79 27.02
C GLY A 403 4.74 -11.50 26.43
N GLU A 404 4.53 -10.35 27.10
CA GLU A 404 5.11 -9.06 26.70
C GLU A 404 6.65 -9.11 26.67
N SER A 405 7.27 -9.73 27.69
CA SER A 405 8.73 -9.88 27.72
C SER A 405 9.24 -10.77 26.60
N ALA A 406 8.56 -11.88 26.30
CA ALA A 406 8.94 -12.78 25.21
C ALA A 406 8.90 -12.08 23.84
N LEU A 407 7.84 -11.33 23.56
CA LEU A 407 7.69 -10.57 22.30
C LEU A 407 8.71 -9.42 22.22
N ARG A 408 8.98 -8.73 23.33
CA ARG A 408 10.00 -7.68 23.39
C ARG A 408 11.40 -8.24 23.21
N ASP A 409 11.72 -9.36 23.85
CA ASP A 409 13.02 -10.01 23.77
C ASP A 409 13.27 -10.50 22.34
N PHE A 410 12.29 -11.17 21.74
CA PHE A 410 12.32 -11.51 20.32
C PHE A 410 12.52 -10.28 19.43
N GLY A 411 11.72 -9.23 19.64
CA GLY A 411 11.76 -7.99 18.88
C GLY A 411 13.13 -7.31 18.93
N ARG A 412 13.74 -7.26 20.12
CA ARG A 412 15.07 -6.72 20.36
C ARG A 412 16.13 -7.54 19.66
N ASP A 413 16.05 -8.87 19.77
CA ASP A 413 17.07 -9.76 19.23
C ASP A 413 17.05 -9.71 17.68
N ILE A 414 15.87 -9.72 17.04
CA ILE A 414 15.75 -9.52 15.60
C ILE A 414 16.25 -8.13 15.18
N PHE A 415 15.87 -7.09 15.93
CA PHE A 415 16.27 -5.72 15.60
C PHE A 415 17.79 -5.57 15.67
N ARG A 416 18.44 -6.09 16.71
CA ARG A 416 19.90 -6.10 16.84
C ARG A 416 20.57 -6.85 15.68
N SER A 417 20.12 -8.07 15.39
CA SER A 417 20.70 -8.90 14.32
C SER A 417 20.72 -8.23 12.93
N ILE A 418 19.80 -7.30 12.67
CA ILE A 418 19.60 -6.70 11.35
C ILE A 418 20.05 -5.24 11.30
N PHE A 419 19.62 -4.44 12.28
CA PHE A 419 19.82 -3.00 12.28
C PHE A 419 21.07 -2.58 13.05
N ILE A 420 21.65 -3.44 13.90
CA ILE A 420 22.76 -3.06 14.79
C ILE A 420 24.04 -3.85 14.46
N ASP A 421 23.96 -5.17 14.37
CA ASP A 421 25.13 -6.02 14.17
C ASP A 421 25.80 -5.78 12.80
N PRO A 422 25.06 -5.70 11.67
CA PRO A 422 25.67 -5.43 10.38
C PRO A 422 26.03 -3.94 10.27
N ALA A 423 27.33 -3.63 10.40
CA ALA A 423 27.83 -2.25 10.40
C ALA A 423 27.33 -1.39 9.22
N PRO A 424 27.23 -1.90 7.96
CA PRO A 424 26.67 -1.12 6.86
C PRO A 424 25.21 -0.70 7.09
N ILE A 425 24.37 -1.62 7.58
CA ILE A 425 22.94 -1.36 7.83
C ILE A 425 22.78 -0.43 9.03
N ARG A 426 23.54 -0.65 10.11
CA ARG A 426 23.54 0.22 11.29
C ARG A 426 23.82 1.67 10.94
N ASN A 427 24.83 1.92 10.13
CA ASN A 427 25.21 3.27 9.73
C ASN A 427 24.11 3.96 8.91
N ILE A 428 23.45 3.23 8.00
CA ILE A 428 22.36 3.75 7.17
C ILE A 428 21.10 3.98 8.01
N TYR A 429 20.79 3.08 8.93
CA TYR A 429 19.66 3.21 9.85
C TYR A 429 19.83 4.40 10.81
N ALA A 430 21.01 4.55 11.42
CA ALA A 430 21.31 5.66 12.32
C ALA A 430 21.14 7.04 11.67
N ARG A 431 21.46 7.16 10.37
CA ARG A 431 21.26 8.41 9.60
C ARG A 431 19.82 8.60 9.12
N SER A 432 19.06 7.52 8.92
CA SER A 432 17.69 7.59 8.43
C SER A 432 16.65 7.79 9.55
N LYS A 433 16.93 7.27 10.76
CA LYS A 433 15.96 7.18 11.86
C LYS A 433 15.50 8.53 12.43
N GLY A 434 16.25 9.61 12.22
CA GLY A 434 15.91 10.96 12.68
C GLY A 434 14.73 11.60 11.94
N LEU A 435 14.30 11.03 10.82
CA LEU A 435 13.16 11.53 10.04
C LEU A 435 11.84 11.12 10.69
N ALA A 436 11.03 12.11 11.07
CA ALA A 436 9.74 11.90 11.73
C ALA A 436 8.74 11.04 10.92
N ALA A 437 8.90 10.97 9.60
CA ALA A 437 8.03 10.22 8.68
C ALA A 437 8.64 8.89 8.18
N LEU A 438 9.75 8.41 8.76
CA LEU A 438 10.44 7.22 8.24
C LEU A 438 9.57 5.97 8.29
N ARG A 439 9.33 5.33 7.14
CA ARG A 439 8.60 4.08 6.99
C ARG A 439 9.56 2.92 6.76
N ILE A 440 9.44 1.85 7.55
CA ILE A 440 10.23 0.63 7.35
C ILE A 440 9.47 -0.31 6.42
N ARG A 441 10.07 -0.63 5.27
CA ARG A 441 9.55 -1.60 4.30
C ARG A 441 10.39 -2.87 4.37
N LEU A 442 9.78 -3.98 4.73
CA LEU A 442 10.42 -5.28 4.88
C LEU A 442 10.10 -6.14 3.66
N ARG A 443 11.09 -6.39 2.82
CA ARG A 443 11.05 -7.36 1.73
C ARG A 443 11.70 -8.65 2.21
N ILE A 444 10.89 -9.64 2.54
CA ILE A 444 11.37 -10.93 3.07
C ILE A 444 11.28 -11.94 1.94
N GLU A 445 12.43 -12.38 1.43
CA GLU A 445 12.52 -13.40 0.38
C GLU A 445 12.66 -14.81 0.96
N CYS A 446 13.07 -14.90 2.24
CA CYS A 446 13.11 -16.16 2.98
C CYS A 446 11.74 -16.50 3.54
N ARG A 447 11.08 -17.48 2.93
CA ARG A 447 9.74 -17.92 3.33
C ARG A 447 9.62 -18.30 4.81
N GLU A 448 10.61 -18.99 5.36
CA GLU A 448 10.62 -19.40 6.76
C GLU A 448 10.72 -18.23 7.75
N LEU A 449 11.04 -17.02 7.30
CA LEU A 449 11.06 -15.82 8.13
C LEU A 449 9.80 -14.95 7.96
N GLU A 450 8.96 -15.22 6.96
CA GLU A 450 7.79 -14.38 6.65
C GLU A 450 6.78 -14.35 7.80
N TRP A 451 6.58 -15.48 8.49
CA TRP A 451 5.59 -15.66 9.56
C TRP A 451 6.00 -15.05 10.89
N LEU A 452 7.28 -14.70 11.05
CA LEU A 452 7.74 -14.06 12.28
C LEU A 452 6.95 -12.76 12.49
N PRO A 453 6.64 -12.37 13.73
CA PRO A 453 5.84 -11.19 13.99
C PRO A 453 6.74 -9.94 14.02
N TRP A 454 7.25 -9.55 12.85
CA TRP A 454 8.15 -8.40 12.65
C TRP A 454 7.57 -7.08 13.14
N GLU A 455 6.26 -7.03 13.38
CA GLU A 455 5.55 -5.91 13.95
C GLU A 455 6.03 -5.61 15.39
N TYR A 456 6.63 -6.58 16.10
CA TYR A 456 7.23 -6.39 17.42
C TYR A 456 8.71 -6.01 17.41
N LEU A 457 9.30 -5.60 16.28
CA LEU A 457 10.66 -5.03 16.27
C LEU A 457 10.83 -3.98 17.38
N TYR A 458 11.89 -4.10 18.18
CA TYR A 458 12.12 -3.28 19.37
C TYR A 458 13.50 -2.63 19.33
N ASP A 459 13.54 -1.30 19.30
CA ASP A 459 14.76 -0.51 19.34
C ASP A 459 15.04 -0.12 20.80
N GLU A 460 16.25 -0.37 21.29
CA GLU A 460 16.64 -0.14 22.69
C GLU A 460 17.73 0.92 22.87
N GLU A 461 18.40 1.39 21.81
CA GLU A 461 19.63 2.19 21.96
C GLU A 461 19.37 3.68 22.29
N GLU A 462 18.30 4.28 21.76
CA GLU A 462 18.04 5.73 21.96
C GLU A 462 16.65 6.05 22.52
N MET A 463 15.62 5.26 22.18
CA MET A 463 14.29 5.37 22.77
C MET A 463 13.67 3.98 22.88
N PRO A 464 13.81 3.29 24.03
CA PRO A 464 13.33 1.93 24.23
C PRO A 464 11.84 1.79 23.92
N ALA A 465 11.51 1.33 22.72
CA ALA A 465 10.15 1.26 22.21
C ALA A 465 10.02 0.29 21.04
N PHE A 466 8.80 -0.23 20.86
CA PHE A 466 8.48 -0.96 19.64
C PHE A 466 8.41 -0.01 18.45
N VAL A 467 9.10 -0.38 17.37
CA VAL A 467 9.25 0.45 16.18
C VAL A 467 7.88 0.72 15.53
N SER A 468 7.06 -0.31 15.39
CA SER A 468 5.72 -0.25 14.77
C SER A 468 4.71 0.66 15.47
N LEU A 469 4.98 1.05 16.72
CA LEU A 469 4.16 2.00 17.48
C LEU A 469 4.62 3.45 17.29
N SER A 470 5.83 3.69 16.82
CA SER A 470 6.33 5.04 16.54
C SER A 470 6.25 5.38 15.06
N ARG A 471 6.39 4.39 14.18
CA ARG A 471 6.47 4.57 12.74
C ARG A 471 5.88 3.40 11.94
N PRO A 472 5.54 3.60 10.65
CA PRO A 472 4.96 2.53 9.84
C PRO A 472 5.96 1.42 9.53
N VAL A 473 5.52 0.17 9.71
CA VAL A 473 6.24 -1.06 9.34
C VAL A 473 5.34 -1.87 8.41
N VAL A 474 5.86 -2.18 7.22
CA VAL A 474 5.11 -2.76 6.09
C VAL A 474 5.83 -3.97 5.53
N ARG A 475 5.09 -5.04 5.21
CA ARG A 475 5.60 -6.17 4.40
C ARG A 475 5.47 -5.80 2.92
N SER A 476 6.59 -5.62 2.24
CA SER A 476 6.69 -5.11 0.87
C SER A 476 6.91 -6.24 -0.14
N PHE A 477 6.22 -6.19 -1.27
CA PHE A 477 6.36 -7.14 -2.37
C PHE A 477 6.58 -6.41 -3.70
N GLU A 478 7.40 -6.98 -4.58
CA GLU A 478 7.48 -6.50 -5.96
C GLU A 478 6.18 -6.81 -6.69
N THR A 479 5.52 -5.79 -7.19
CA THR A 479 4.38 -5.94 -8.10
C THR A 479 4.68 -5.23 -9.42
N GLN A 480 4.24 -5.83 -10.54
CA GLN A 480 4.40 -5.23 -11.85
C GLN A 480 3.36 -4.13 -12.06
N GLY A 481 3.76 -2.88 -11.76
CA GLY A 481 3.00 -1.68 -12.12
C GLY A 481 2.62 -0.79 -10.94
N THR A 482 2.47 0.49 -11.22
CA THR A 482 1.92 1.47 -10.27
C THR A 482 0.40 1.41 -10.29
N VAL A 483 -0.21 0.97 -9.19
CA VAL A 483 -1.68 1.04 -9.08
C VAL A 483 -2.07 2.50 -8.86
N ALA A 484 -2.83 3.07 -9.79
CA ALA A 484 -3.30 4.45 -9.70
C ALA A 484 -4.15 4.68 -8.44
N ARG A 485 -3.87 5.78 -7.74
CA ARG A 485 -4.69 6.26 -6.61
C ARG A 485 -6.14 6.42 -7.07
N MET A 486 -7.08 5.99 -6.26
CA MET A 486 -8.49 6.07 -6.62
C MET A 486 -9.15 7.27 -5.93
N GLY A 487 -9.72 8.17 -6.74
CA GLY A 487 -10.47 9.32 -6.24
C GLY A 487 -11.82 8.90 -5.68
N VAL A 488 -12.02 9.10 -4.38
CA VAL A 488 -13.27 8.77 -3.69
C VAL A 488 -14.14 10.01 -3.58
N LYS A 489 -15.33 9.97 -4.19
CA LYS A 489 -16.37 11.00 -4.05
C LYS A 489 -17.42 10.52 -3.06
N GLY A 490 -17.50 11.13 -1.88
CA GLY A 490 -18.42 10.74 -0.80
C GLY A 490 -17.81 9.75 0.20
N PRO A 491 -18.62 8.98 0.94
CA PRO A 491 -18.11 8.07 1.98
C PRO A 491 -17.24 6.96 1.40
N LEU A 492 -16.27 6.50 2.20
CA LEU A 492 -15.52 5.29 1.88
C LEU A 492 -16.47 4.08 1.93
N ARG A 493 -16.78 3.48 0.77
CA ARG A 493 -17.64 2.30 0.64
C ARG A 493 -16.89 1.01 0.96
N ILE A 494 -17.35 0.31 1.99
CA ILE A 494 -16.72 -0.89 2.54
C ILE A 494 -17.73 -2.04 2.47
N LEU A 495 -17.34 -3.13 1.82
CA LEU A 495 -18.14 -4.36 1.76
C LEU A 495 -17.64 -5.36 2.81
N GLY A 496 -18.45 -5.61 3.83
CA GLY A 496 -18.20 -6.62 4.86
C GLY A 496 -18.73 -7.99 4.48
N MET A 497 -18.02 -9.05 4.81
CA MET A 497 -18.41 -10.44 4.60
C MET A 497 -18.02 -11.30 5.79
N ILE A 498 -18.93 -12.18 6.23
CA ILE A 498 -18.61 -13.23 7.20
C ILE A 498 -18.92 -14.58 6.55
N ALA A 499 -17.95 -15.49 6.55
CA ALA A 499 -18.15 -16.87 6.13
C ALA A 499 -17.93 -17.81 7.33
N ASP A 500 -18.99 -18.55 7.69
CA ASP A 500 -18.99 -19.50 8.81
C ASP A 500 -19.54 -20.89 8.40
N PRO A 501 -18.89 -21.60 7.46
CA PRO A 501 -19.29 -22.96 7.10
C PRO A 501 -18.79 -23.96 8.17
N ALA A 502 -19.45 -23.97 9.32
CA ALA A 502 -19.03 -24.71 10.50
C ALA A 502 -18.97 -26.24 10.28
N THR A 503 -17.82 -26.84 10.61
CA THR A 503 -17.61 -28.31 10.62
C THR A 503 -16.73 -28.71 11.81
N SER A 504 -16.42 -30.00 11.96
CA SER A 504 -15.42 -30.47 12.93
C SER A 504 -14.01 -29.93 12.67
N GLU A 505 -13.70 -29.58 11.42
CA GLU A 505 -12.42 -28.98 11.01
C GLU A 505 -12.44 -27.45 11.19
N TRP A 506 -13.60 -26.82 11.05
CA TRP A 506 -13.80 -25.37 11.09
C TRP A 506 -14.80 -24.98 12.19
N PRO A 507 -14.32 -24.63 13.40
CA PRO A 507 -15.20 -24.30 14.53
C PRO A 507 -16.13 -23.12 14.20
N LYS A 508 -17.35 -23.18 14.72
CA LYS A 508 -18.36 -22.15 14.49
C LYS A 508 -17.88 -20.78 14.99
N LEU A 509 -18.01 -19.76 14.15
CA LEU A 509 -17.75 -18.37 14.51
C LEU A 509 -18.97 -17.78 15.23
N ASP A 510 -18.71 -16.87 16.16
CA ASP A 510 -19.77 -16.04 16.75
C ASP A 510 -20.10 -14.89 15.79
N VAL A 511 -20.83 -15.21 14.72
CA VAL A 511 -21.12 -14.28 13.61
C VAL A 511 -21.77 -12.99 14.10
N SER A 512 -22.70 -13.08 15.06
CA SER A 512 -23.36 -11.91 15.64
C SER A 512 -22.33 -11.01 16.34
N ARG A 513 -21.50 -11.59 17.19
CA ARG A 513 -20.48 -10.83 17.92
C ARG A 513 -19.41 -10.24 17.01
N GLU A 514 -18.96 -10.96 15.98
CA GLU A 514 -18.01 -10.42 14.99
C GLU A 514 -18.63 -9.25 14.21
N ARG A 515 -19.90 -9.38 13.82
CA ARG A 515 -20.66 -8.33 13.14
C ARG A 515 -20.85 -7.10 14.03
N ASP A 516 -21.24 -7.29 15.29
CA ASP A 516 -21.47 -6.22 16.25
C ASP A 516 -20.19 -5.43 16.57
N ARG A 517 -19.05 -6.11 16.68
CA ARG A 517 -17.74 -5.45 16.89
C ARG A 517 -17.36 -4.50 15.76
N VAL A 518 -17.49 -4.95 14.51
CA VAL A 518 -17.16 -4.11 13.35
C VAL A 518 -18.19 -2.98 13.19
N ASN A 519 -19.48 -3.27 13.39
CA ASN A 519 -20.53 -2.24 13.39
C ASN A 519 -20.25 -1.18 14.46
N GLN A 520 -19.90 -1.59 15.69
CA GLN A 520 -19.59 -0.66 16.78
C GLN A 520 -18.38 0.22 16.45
N GLY A 521 -17.32 -0.36 15.89
CA GLY A 521 -16.15 0.42 15.46
C GLY A 521 -16.43 1.41 14.33
N LEU A 522 -17.44 1.13 13.49
CA LEU A 522 -17.79 1.96 12.34
C LEU A 522 -19.00 2.89 12.55
N ASP A 523 -19.81 2.68 13.59
CA ASP A 523 -21.08 3.37 13.83
C ASP A 523 -20.93 4.90 13.76
N ARG A 524 -19.91 5.43 14.43
CA ARG A 524 -19.62 6.86 14.42
C ARG A 524 -19.28 7.36 13.02
N LEU A 525 -18.42 6.66 12.29
CA LEU A 525 -17.98 7.05 10.95
C LEU A 525 -19.13 6.97 9.93
N GLN A 526 -20.04 6.01 10.10
CA GLN A 526 -21.25 5.89 9.30
C GLN A 526 -22.23 7.03 9.59
N ARG A 527 -22.46 7.37 10.86
CA ARG A 527 -23.30 8.52 11.25
C ARG A 527 -22.75 9.86 10.74
N GLU A 528 -21.43 10.00 10.73
CA GLU A 528 -20.73 11.17 10.18
C GLU A 528 -20.70 11.19 8.64
N GLY A 529 -21.23 10.16 7.96
CA GLY A 529 -21.24 10.08 6.49
C GLY A 529 -19.84 9.91 5.88
N ARG A 530 -18.86 9.45 6.66
CA ARG A 530 -17.46 9.26 6.25
C ARG A 530 -17.22 7.87 5.66
N VAL A 531 -18.03 6.91 6.07
CA VAL A 531 -17.97 5.50 5.66
C VAL A 531 -19.38 5.02 5.30
N ASP A 532 -19.50 4.23 4.24
CA ASP A 532 -20.70 3.46 3.87
C ASP A 532 -20.33 1.99 3.99
N PHE A 533 -20.69 1.38 5.11
CA PHE A 533 -20.39 -0.02 5.40
C PHE A 533 -21.63 -0.89 5.24
N GLN A 534 -21.50 -1.96 4.44
CA GLN A 534 -22.59 -2.89 4.16
C GLN A 534 -22.13 -4.33 4.31
N TRP A 535 -22.94 -5.15 4.98
CA TRP A 535 -22.70 -6.58 5.05
C TRP A 535 -23.28 -7.30 3.84
N LEU A 536 -22.52 -8.28 3.33
CA LEU A 536 -23.08 -9.33 2.49
C LEU A 536 -24.06 -10.16 3.32
N PRO A 537 -25.26 -10.45 2.78
CA PRO A 537 -26.24 -11.29 3.46
C PRO A 537 -25.81 -12.77 3.49
N GLY A 538 -24.96 -13.21 2.57
CA GLY A 538 -24.50 -14.59 2.43
C GLY A 538 -22.98 -14.76 2.49
N GLY A 539 -22.57 -16.01 2.71
CA GLY A 539 -21.18 -16.44 2.89
C GLY A 539 -20.52 -16.99 1.63
N THR A 540 -21.17 -16.90 0.46
CA THR A 540 -20.73 -17.60 -0.76
C THR A 540 -19.92 -16.72 -1.72
N GLY A 541 -19.08 -17.34 -2.55
CA GLY A 541 -18.38 -16.64 -3.63
C GLY A 541 -19.33 -15.99 -4.66
N LYS A 542 -20.50 -16.60 -4.88
CA LYS A 542 -21.53 -16.08 -5.78
C LYS A 542 -22.17 -14.81 -5.24
N ASP A 543 -22.45 -14.75 -3.94
CA ASP A 543 -22.97 -13.55 -3.28
C ASP A 543 -21.99 -12.38 -3.40
N LEU A 544 -20.70 -12.66 -3.15
CA LEU A 544 -19.62 -11.69 -3.30
C LEU A 544 -19.57 -11.14 -4.73
N MET A 545 -19.45 -12.01 -5.73
CA MET A 545 -19.35 -11.60 -7.13
C MET A 545 -20.58 -10.79 -7.57
N LYS A 546 -21.79 -11.19 -7.16
CA LYS A 546 -23.02 -10.46 -7.48
C LYS A 546 -23.01 -9.06 -6.87
N LYS A 547 -22.63 -8.92 -5.61
CA LYS A 547 -22.64 -7.62 -4.91
C LYS A 547 -21.58 -6.66 -5.44
N LEU A 548 -20.43 -7.18 -5.86
CA LEU A 548 -19.37 -6.37 -6.46
C LEU A 548 -19.80 -5.71 -7.78
N LEU A 549 -20.83 -6.24 -8.46
CA LEU A 549 -21.40 -5.64 -9.67
C LEU A 549 -22.39 -4.49 -9.37
N GLU A 550 -22.86 -4.34 -8.13
CA GLU A 550 -23.89 -3.36 -7.76
C GLU A 550 -23.34 -1.92 -7.59
N GLY A 551 -22.03 -1.72 -7.68
CA GLY A 551 -21.41 -0.39 -7.70
C GLY A 551 -19.94 -0.40 -7.27
N ASP A 552 -19.39 0.80 -7.10
CA ASP A 552 -17.99 0.96 -6.70
C ASP A 552 -17.77 0.63 -5.22
N TRP A 553 -16.96 -0.39 -4.96
CA TRP A 553 -16.51 -0.77 -3.63
C TRP A 553 -15.04 -0.42 -3.46
N HIS A 554 -14.67 0.22 -2.35
CA HIS A 554 -13.31 0.70 -2.11
C HIS A 554 -12.51 -0.29 -1.27
N VAL A 555 -13.16 -0.89 -0.27
CA VAL A 555 -12.58 -1.87 0.64
C VAL A 555 -13.44 -3.13 0.71
N PHE A 556 -12.81 -4.30 0.73
CA PHE A 556 -13.45 -5.57 1.05
C PHE A 556 -12.95 -6.08 2.40
N HIS A 557 -13.84 -6.23 3.37
CA HIS A 557 -13.55 -6.73 4.72
C HIS A 557 -14.12 -8.14 4.88
N PHE A 558 -13.26 -9.14 4.97
CA PHE A 558 -13.63 -10.54 5.15
C PHE A 558 -13.38 -11.01 6.58
N ILE A 559 -14.33 -11.75 7.15
CA ILE A 559 -14.20 -12.47 8.42
C ILE A 559 -14.45 -13.95 8.19
N GLY A 560 -13.53 -14.82 8.61
CA GLY A 560 -13.68 -16.26 8.39
C GLY A 560 -12.50 -17.09 8.86
N HIS A 561 -12.40 -18.31 8.35
CA HIS A 561 -11.25 -19.19 8.58
C HIS A 561 -10.27 -19.13 7.42
N ALA A 562 -8.99 -19.39 7.69
CA ALA A 562 -7.98 -19.58 6.67
C ALA A 562 -7.07 -20.76 7.01
N GLY A 563 -6.35 -21.24 6.00
CA GLY A 563 -5.41 -22.32 6.15
C GLY A 563 -4.51 -22.47 4.92
N VAL A 564 -3.76 -23.57 4.92
CA VAL A 564 -2.70 -23.84 3.95
C VAL A 564 -2.74 -25.31 3.60
N GLU A 565 -2.67 -25.61 2.32
CA GLU A 565 -2.55 -26.99 1.87
C GLU A 565 -1.09 -27.44 1.79
N ALA A 566 -0.96 -28.76 1.90
CA ALA A 566 0.26 -29.47 1.66
C ALA A 566 0.66 -29.41 0.19
N PRO A 567 1.89 -29.01 -0.21
CA PRO A 567 2.34 -29.22 -1.57
C PRO A 567 2.24 -30.69 -1.92
N VAL A 568 1.51 -30.94 -2.99
CA VAL A 568 1.67 -32.15 -3.78
C VAL A 568 3.00 -31.98 -4.50
N SER A 569 3.95 -32.88 -4.25
CA SER A 569 5.17 -32.95 -5.06
C SER A 569 4.75 -33.13 -6.52
N SER A 570 5.14 -32.21 -7.40
CA SER A 570 5.03 -32.45 -8.84
C SER A 570 5.82 -33.73 -9.18
N GLU A 571 5.33 -34.55 -10.11
CA GLU A 571 6.03 -35.76 -10.59
C GLU A 571 7.49 -35.46 -11.03
N ASP A 572 7.77 -34.21 -11.40
CA ASP A 572 9.06 -33.72 -11.90
C ASP A 572 10.01 -33.21 -10.79
N GLY A 573 9.63 -33.32 -9.51
CA GLY A 573 10.47 -32.89 -8.39
C GLY A 573 10.65 -31.36 -8.24
N THR A 574 9.95 -30.54 -9.03
CA THR A 574 9.89 -29.09 -8.82
C THR A 574 9.12 -28.73 -7.55
N PRO A 575 9.62 -27.84 -6.67
CA PRO A 575 8.88 -27.42 -5.49
C PRO A 575 7.60 -26.69 -5.94
N ALA A 576 6.43 -27.18 -5.51
CA ALA A 576 5.16 -26.53 -5.81
C ALA A 576 5.13 -25.10 -5.23
N ASN A 577 4.50 -24.17 -5.95
CA ASN A 577 4.38 -22.77 -5.55
C ASN A 577 3.43 -22.67 -4.34
N PHE A 578 3.97 -22.62 -3.13
CA PHE A 578 3.17 -22.69 -1.90
C PHE A 578 2.26 -21.49 -1.65
N ASP A 579 2.54 -20.33 -2.24
CA ASP A 579 1.67 -19.15 -2.09
C ASP A 579 0.29 -19.36 -2.75
N GLU A 580 0.23 -20.23 -3.76
CA GLU A 580 -1.00 -20.69 -4.40
C GLU A 580 -1.76 -21.72 -3.56
N GLN A 581 -1.20 -22.17 -2.43
CA GLN A 581 -1.78 -23.21 -1.56
C GLN A 581 -2.37 -22.63 -0.26
N SER A 582 -2.31 -21.30 -0.07
CA SER A 582 -3.00 -20.60 1.01
C SER A 582 -4.45 -20.28 0.60
N PHE A 583 -5.40 -20.50 1.51
CA PHE A 583 -6.82 -20.35 1.22
C PHE A 583 -7.59 -19.71 2.38
N ILE A 584 -8.70 -19.05 2.05
CA ILE A 584 -9.79 -18.75 2.98
C ILE A 584 -10.91 -19.77 2.82
N VAL A 585 -11.74 -19.94 3.84
CA VAL A 585 -12.91 -20.83 3.78
C VAL A 585 -14.18 -20.00 3.57
N MET A 586 -14.91 -20.30 2.50
CA MET A 586 -16.21 -19.72 2.17
C MET A 586 -17.30 -20.81 2.18
N SER A 587 -18.56 -20.41 2.14
CA SER A 587 -19.67 -21.35 1.96
C SER A 587 -19.93 -21.63 0.47
N ASP A 588 -20.31 -22.85 0.12
CA ASP A 588 -20.99 -23.14 -1.15
C ASP A 588 -22.51 -22.86 -1.06
N ASP A 589 -23.23 -23.14 -2.15
CA ASP A 589 -24.68 -22.97 -2.24
C ASP A 589 -25.46 -23.87 -1.24
N ASP A 590 -24.83 -24.94 -0.72
CA ASP A 590 -25.38 -25.83 0.31
C ASP A 590 -24.97 -25.42 1.74
N GLY A 591 -24.15 -24.36 1.89
CA GLY A 591 -23.60 -23.94 3.18
C GLY A 591 -22.37 -24.72 3.66
N LYS A 592 -21.83 -25.62 2.84
CA LYS A 592 -20.64 -26.43 3.16
C LYS A 592 -19.35 -25.63 2.96
N PRO A 593 -18.26 -25.97 3.68
CA PRO A 593 -16.99 -25.28 3.53
C PRO A 593 -16.36 -25.57 2.16
N VAL A 594 -15.98 -24.50 1.47
CA VAL A 594 -15.18 -24.54 0.26
C VAL A 594 -13.96 -23.65 0.45
N LYS A 595 -12.79 -24.25 0.23
CA LYS A 595 -11.51 -23.53 0.21
C LYS A 595 -11.45 -22.65 -1.03
N LYS A 596 -11.09 -21.39 -0.85
CA LYS A 596 -10.81 -20.44 -1.93
C LYS A 596 -9.38 -19.96 -1.78
N PHE A 597 -8.55 -20.36 -2.73
CA PHE A 597 -7.15 -19.96 -2.74
C PHE A 597 -7.03 -18.47 -3.06
N ALA A 598 -5.87 -17.89 -2.77
CA ALA A 598 -5.63 -16.48 -3.04
C ALA A 598 -5.91 -16.09 -4.51
N SER A 599 -5.62 -16.99 -5.46
CA SER A 599 -5.93 -16.83 -6.88
C SER A 599 -7.44 -16.81 -7.16
N ASP A 600 -8.21 -17.71 -6.53
CA ASP A 600 -9.67 -17.74 -6.64
C ASP A 600 -10.29 -16.44 -6.11
N LEU A 601 -9.86 -16.01 -4.93
CA LEU A 601 -10.35 -14.78 -4.31
C LEU A 601 -9.97 -13.55 -5.14
N ALA A 602 -8.73 -13.48 -5.62
CA ALA A 602 -8.29 -12.42 -6.52
C ALA A 602 -9.15 -12.35 -7.79
N LEU A 603 -9.53 -13.50 -8.36
CA LEU A 603 -10.41 -13.60 -9.52
C LEU A 603 -11.84 -13.11 -9.19
N MET A 604 -12.40 -13.51 -8.06
CA MET A 604 -13.72 -13.05 -7.60
C MET A 604 -13.78 -11.54 -7.40
N LEU A 605 -12.71 -10.95 -6.86
CA LEU A 605 -12.62 -9.51 -6.59
C LEU A 605 -12.43 -8.66 -7.86
N GLN A 606 -12.11 -9.27 -9.02
CA GLN A 606 -11.90 -8.52 -10.27
C GLN A 606 -13.13 -7.73 -10.71
N GLY A 607 -14.34 -8.15 -10.32
CA GLY A 607 -15.58 -7.41 -10.62
C GLY A 607 -15.55 -5.95 -10.14
N ALA A 608 -14.80 -5.66 -9.07
CA ALA A 608 -14.60 -4.31 -8.53
C ALA A 608 -13.20 -3.75 -8.79
N ARG A 609 -12.41 -4.30 -9.73
CA ARG A 609 -11.01 -3.89 -10.00
C ARG A 609 -10.84 -2.39 -10.22
N ARG A 610 -11.85 -1.72 -10.78
CA ARG A 610 -11.81 -0.27 -11.05
C ARG A 610 -11.72 0.55 -9.76
N SER A 611 -12.44 0.16 -8.71
CA SER A 611 -12.60 0.92 -7.47
C SER A 611 -11.90 0.30 -6.26
N LEU A 612 -11.80 -1.02 -6.19
CA LEU A 612 -11.26 -1.75 -5.02
C LEU A 612 -9.75 -1.53 -4.91
N ARG A 613 -9.28 -1.09 -3.74
CA ARG A 613 -7.84 -0.84 -3.49
C ARG A 613 -7.32 -1.48 -2.22
N LEU A 614 -8.20 -1.98 -1.34
CA LEU A 614 -7.83 -2.56 -0.06
C LEU A 614 -8.67 -3.80 0.25
N VAL A 615 -7.99 -4.84 0.73
CA VAL A 615 -8.65 -6.01 1.34
C VAL A 615 -8.23 -6.09 2.81
N VAL A 616 -9.19 -6.34 3.69
CA VAL A 616 -8.96 -6.62 5.11
C VAL A 616 -9.39 -8.06 5.38
N LEU A 617 -8.44 -8.92 5.72
CA LEU A 617 -8.65 -10.33 6.03
C LEU A 617 -8.58 -10.56 7.54
N ASN A 618 -9.73 -10.53 8.18
CA ASN A 618 -9.87 -10.85 9.60
C ASN A 618 -10.16 -12.35 9.79
N HIS A 619 -9.12 -13.18 9.77
CA HIS A 619 -9.28 -14.63 9.76
C HIS A 619 -8.56 -15.32 10.91
N ARG A 620 -9.05 -16.49 11.30
CA ARG A 620 -8.30 -17.38 12.21
C ARG A 620 -7.62 -18.48 11.41
N GLU A 621 -6.31 -18.66 11.63
CA GLU A 621 -5.60 -19.84 11.15
C GLU A 621 -6.08 -21.09 11.90
N SER A 622 -6.43 -22.15 11.18
CA SER A 622 -6.75 -23.44 11.82
C SER A 622 -5.46 -24.17 12.23
N THR A 623 -5.32 -24.38 13.53
CA THR A 623 -4.22 -25.14 14.11
C THR A 623 -4.48 -26.64 13.95
N TRP A 624 -4.26 -27.27 12.79
CA TRP A 624 -3.96 -28.73 12.70
C TRP A 624 -3.65 -29.23 11.28
N THR A 625 -2.48 -29.86 11.09
CA THR A 625 -2.35 -31.22 10.53
C THR A 625 -1.04 -31.86 10.98
N ASN A 626 -1.10 -33.17 11.31
CA ASN A 626 0.03 -34.04 11.64
C ASN A 626 1.10 -34.03 10.53
N GLY A 627 2.31 -33.53 10.84
CA GLY A 627 3.50 -33.68 9.98
C GLY A 627 4.08 -32.38 9.45
N GLY A 628 4.52 -31.50 10.35
CA GLY A 628 5.24 -30.26 10.04
C GLY A 628 4.31 -29.18 9.49
N LEU A 629 4.19 -28.07 10.21
CA LEU A 629 3.29 -26.98 9.86
C LEU A 629 3.63 -26.41 8.48
N ARG A 630 2.59 -26.23 7.66
CA ARG A 630 2.69 -25.65 6.32
C ARG A 630 2.04 -24.28 6.41
N PHE A 631 2.83 -23.22 6.23
CA PHE A 631 2.43 -21.83 6.44
C PHE A 631 2.04 -21.15 5.13
N GLY A 632 0.99 -20.35 5.17
CA GLY A 632 0.39 -19.74 3.99
C GLY A 632 -0.56 -18.65 4.44
N ASN A 633 -0.24 -17.43 4.05
CA ASN A 633 -1.05 -16.27 4.31
C ASN A 633 -1.71 -15.85 2.99
N PRO A 634 -3.05 -15.95 2.85
CA PRO A 634 -3.73 -15.59 1.61
C PRO A 634 -3.49 -14.13 1.18
N ALA A 635 -3.09 -13.24 2.11
CA ALA A 635 -2.70 -11.88 1.78
C ALA A 635 -1.50 -11.79 0.82
N ILE A 636 -0.52 -12.69 0.95
CA ILE A 636 0.66 -12.72 0.08
C ILE A 636 0.25 -13.04 -1.36
N GLY A 637 -0.56 -14.11 -1.54
CA GLY A 637 -1.08 -14.48 -2.85
C GLY A 637 -1.95 -13.40 -3.48
N LEU A 638 -2.77 -12.69 -2.67
CA LEU A 638 -3.57 -11.56 -3.14
C LEU A 638 -2.71 -10.40 -3.63
N ILE A 639 -1.65 -10.01 -2.91
CA ILE A 639 -0.73 -8.95 -3.37
C ILE A 639 0.03 -9.38 -4.62
N ARG A 640 0.51 -10.63 -4.67
CA ARG A 640 1.22 -11.18 -5.84
C ARG A 640 0.34 -11.32 -7.09
N SER A 641 -0.98 -11.25 -6.97
CA SER A 641 -1.88 -11.10 -8.13
C SER A 641 -1.62 -9.83 -8.95
N GLY A 642 -0.85 -8.87 -8.39
CA GLY A 642 -0.24 -7.76 -9.11
C GLY A 642 -1.12 -6.54 -9.30
N TRP A 643 -2.37 -6.54 -8.80
CA TRP A 643 -3.29 -5.42 -8.99
C TRP A 643 -3.89 -4.84 -7.72
N LEU A 644 -3.86 -5.58 -6.61
CA LEU A 644 -4.27 -5.09 -5.31
C LEU A 644 -3.10 -4.31 -4.67
N PRO A 645 -3.28 -3.01 -4.34
CA PRO A 645 -2.23 -2.22 -3.70
C PRO A 645 -1.82 -2.72 -2.32
N ALA A 646 -2.82 -3.08 -1.50
CA ALA A 646 -2.64 -3.33 -0.08
C ALA A 646 -3.63 -4.38 0.46
N VAL A 647 -3.15 -5.19 1.40
CA VAL A 647 -3.95 -6.14 2.18
C VAL A 647 -3.56 -6.02 3.64
N VAL A 648 -4.54 -5.86 4.54
CA VAL A 648 -4.35 -5.96 5.98
C VAL A 648 -4.84 -7.33 6.43
N ALA A 649 -4.01 -8.11 7.12
CA ALA A 649 -4.39 -9.41 7.64
C ALA A 649 -4.21 -9.46 9.16
N THR A 650 -5.10 -10.17 9.86
CA THR A 650 -4.97 -10.46 11.30
C THR A 650 -4.89 -11.98 11.46
N PRO A 651 -3.71 -12.61 11.31
CA PRO A 651 -3.57 -14.07 11.23
C PRO A 651 -3.80 -14.81 12.56
N SER A 652 -3.98 -14.09 13.66
CA SER A 652 -4.14 -14.65 15.01
C SER A 652 -5.42 -14.18 15.68
N TRP A 653 -5.83 -14.90 16.72
CA TRP A 653 -6.96 -14.53 17.56
C TRP A 653 -6.76 -13.13 18.17
N MET A 654 -7.79 -12.31 18.13
CA MET A 654 -7.83 -10.96 18.70
C MET A 654 -9.04 -10.82 19.63
N SER A 655 -8.87 -10.16 20.77
CA SER A 655 -9.95 -9.85 21.70
C SER A 655 -10.94 -8.85 21.12
N ASP A 656 -12.17 -8.85 21.66
CA ASP A 656 -13.25 -7.96 21.25
C ASP A 656 -12.85 -6.49 21.25
N ASN A 657 -12.25 -6.03 22.35
CA ASN A 657 -11.86 -4.65 22.53
C ASN A 657 -10.79 -4.25 21.51
N ALA A 658 -9.82 -5.13 21.26
CA ALA A 658 -8.80 -4.90 20.24
C ALA A 658 -9.41 -4.86 18.83
N ALA A 659 -10.37 -5.74 18.49
CA ALA A 659 -11.03 -5.75 17.19
C ALA A 659 -11.90 -4.50 16.92
N ILE A 660 -12.65 -4.03 17.94
CA ILE A 660 -13.44 -2.79 17.87
C ILE A 660 -12.50 -1.59 17.69
N THR A 661 -11.48 -1.50 18.54
CA THR A 661 -10.51 -0.38 18.54
C THR A 661 -9.70 -0.33 17.24
N MET A 662 -9.32 -1.51 16.71
CA MET A 662 -8.66 -1.66 15.42
C MET A 662 -9.55 -1.11 14.31
N SER A 663 -10.80 -1.57 14.24
CA SER A 663 -11.75 -1.16 13.19
C SER A 663 -12.01 0.35 13.24
N GLU A 664 -12.31 0.90 14.42
CA GLU A 664 -12.56 2.34 14.59
C GLU A 664 -11.35 3.16 14.17
N GLY A 665 -10.18 2.90 14.76
CA GLY A 665 -8.97 3.66 14.50
C GLY A 665 -8.48 3.57 13.06
N PHE A 666 -8.48 2.36 12.50
CA PHE A 666 -8.03 2.08 11.15
C PHE A 666 -8.92 2.79 10.12
N TYR A 667 -10.23 2.57 10.17
CA TYR A 667 -11.15 3.14 9.20
C TYR A 667 -11.34 4.65 9.39
N ALA A 668 -11.23 5.19 10.61
CA ALA A 668 -11.24 6.63 10.84
C ALA A 668 -10.02 7.31 10.19
N ALA A 669 -8.83 6.74 10.35
CA ALA A 669 -7.62 7.24 9.72
C ALA A 669 -7.71 7.16 8.18
N LEU A 670 -8.14 6.01 7.66
CA LEU A 670 -8.31 5.79 6.22
C LEU A 670 -9.34 6.75 5.61
N ALA A 671 -10.51 6.89 6.23
CA ALA A 671 -11.55 7.84 5.81
C ALA A 671 -11.15 9.32 6.01
N SER A 672 -10.01 9.60 6.63
CA SER A 672 -9.42 10.94 6.69
C SER A 672 -8.43 11.21 5.55
N GLY A 673 -8.29 10.27 4.60
CA GLY A 673 -7.30 10.37 3.52
C GLY A 673 -5.87 10.06 3.96
N ARG A 674 -5.66 9.48 5.15
CA ARG A 674 -4.32 9.07 5.58
C ARG A 674 -3.85 7.84 4.79
N PRO A 675 -2.54 7.71 4.52
CA PRO A 675 -1.97 6.49 3.96
C PRO A 675 -2.29 5.25 4.81
N VAL A 676 -2.47 4.09 4.17
CA VAL A 676 -2.89 2.84 4.84
C VAL A 676 -1.90 2.41 5.91
N GLU A 677 -0.61 2.58 5.68
CA GLU A 677 0.44 2.25 6.65
C GLU A 677 0.34 3.10 7.92
N GLU A 678 -0.06 4.35 7.78
CA GLU A 678 -0.27 5.25 8.91
C GLU A 678 -1.56 4.88 9.65
N ALA A 679 -2.61 4.53 8.91
CA ALA A 679 -3.86 4.03 9.49
C ALA A 679 -3.64 2.76 10.32
N VAL A 680 -2.81 1.82 9.85
CA VAL A 680 -2.42 0.63 10.63
C VAL A 680 -1.62 1.06 11.87
N THR A 681 -0.60 1.90 11.75
CA THR A 681 0.18 2.37 12.92
C THR A 681 -0.69 3.05 13.97
N LEU A 682 -1.67 3.88 13.57
CA LEU A 682 -2.62 4.50 14.49
C LEU A 682 -3.53 3.46 15.17
N ALA A 683 -4.04 2.48 14.41
CA ALA A 683 -4.81 1.38 14.98
C ALA A 683 -3.99 0.60 16.04
N ARG A 684 -2.71 0.32 15.77
CA ARG A 684 -1.80 -0.31 16.75
C ARG A 684 -1.67 0.53 18.03
N LYS A 685 -1.47 1.85 17.90
CA LYS A 685 -1.41 2.76 19.07
C LYS A 685 -2.69 2.70 19.91
N PHE A 686 -3.86 2.71 19.28
CA PHE A 686 -5.12 2.64 20.03
C PHE A 686 -5.32 1.28 20.71
N ILE A 687 -4.97 0.17 20.04
CA ILE A 687 -5.01 -1.16 20.67
C ILE A 687 -4.05 -1.22 21.85
N GLN A 688 -2.87 -0.58 21.75
CA GLN A 688 -1.85 -0.56 22.80
C GLN A 688 -2.37 0.00 24.13
N GLU A 689 -3.29 0.98 24.08
CA GLU A 689 -3.92 1.53 25.30
C GLU A 689 -4.73 0.50 26.09
N LYS A 690 -5.22 -0.54 25.40
CA LYS A 690 -6.09 -1.59 25.96
C LYS A 690 -5.37 -2.93 26.13
N SER A 691 -4.35 -3.19 25.31
CA SER A 691 -3.64 -4.47 25.27
C SER A 691 -2.16 -4.25 25.00
N ARG A 692 -1.29 -4.90 25.78
CA ARG A 692 0.16 -4.76 25.64
C ARG A 692 0.78 -5.63 24.55
N VAL A 693 0.04 -6.61 24.04
CA VAL A 693 0.52 -7.50 22.97
C VAL A 693 -0.31 -7.36 21.69
N GLU A 694 -1.64 -7.32 21.78
CA GLU A 694 -2.51 -7.53 20.60
C GLU A 694 -2.37 -6.47 19.51
N TRP A 695 -1.76 -5.32 19.82
CA TRP A 695 -1.48 -4.25 18.87
C TRP A 695 -0.57 -4.70 17.73
N GLY A 696 0.24 -5.77 17.89
CA GLY A 696 1.10 -6.29 16.83
C GLY A 696 0.41 -7.24 15.85
N ILE A 697 -0.83 -7.66 16.12
CA ILE A 697 -1.58 -8.65 15.31
C ILE A 697 -1.92 -8.14 13.89
N PRO A 698 -2.35 -6.88 13.68
CA PRO A 698 -2.61 -6.39 12.32
C PRO A 698 -1.31 -6.30 11.52
N VAL A 699 -1.20 -7.09 10.45
CA VAL A 699 -0.06 -7.08 9.52
C VAL A 699 -0.47 -6.45 8.20
N LEU A 700 0.33 -5.50 7.72
CA LEU A 700 0.10 -4.80 6.46
C LEU A 700 1.02 -5.32 5.36
N TYR A 701 0.42 -5.84 4.30
CA TYR A 701 1.06 -6.29 3.07
C TYR A 701 0.81 -5.24 1.99
N MET A 702 1.86 -4.77 1.32
CA MET A 702 1.75 -3.77 0.25
C MET A 702 2.54 -4.18 -0.98
N GLY A 703 1.89 -4.10 -2.13
CA GLY A 703 2.52 -4.11 -3.44
C GLY A 703 2.81 -2.71 -3.99
N SER A 704 2.10 -1.69 -3.48
CA SER A 704 2.28 -0.30 -3.93
C SER A 704 3.50 0.39 -3.32
N GLY A 705 4.09 1.30 -4.11
CA GLY A 705 5.22 2.13 -3.67
C GLY A 705 4.85 3.15 -2.60
N ASP A 706 3.65 3.74 -2.66
CA ASP A 706 3.08 4.55 -1.58
C ASP A 706 1.84 3.87 -0.99
N GLY A 707 1.42 4.25 0.22
CA GLY A 707 0.16 3.74 0.78
C GLY A 707 -0.99 4.73 0.71
N LYS A 708 -0.86 5.82 -0.07
CA LYS A 708 -1.95 6.74 -0.37
C LYS A 708 -2.78 6.15 -1.51
N ILE A 709 -3.49 5.07 -1.23
CA ILE A 709 -4.24 4.30 -2.24
C ILE A 709 -5.59 4.94 -2.61
N PHE A 710 -6.09 5.85 -1.77
CA PHE A 710 -7.28 6.65 -1.99
C PHE A 710 -6.92 8.14 -2.01
N ASP A 711 -7.58 8.89 -2.88
CA ASP A 711 -7.63 10.34 -2.82
C ASP A 711 -9.05 10.74 -2.41
N ILE A 712 -9.24 10.88 -1.10
CA ILE A 712 -10.53 11.24 -0.51
C ILE A 712 -10.56 12.76 -0.47
N ALA A 713 -11.48 13.38 -1.23
CA ALA A 713 -11.66 14.82 -1.20
C ALA A 713 -11.84 15.27 0.26
N SER A 714 -10.99 16.18 0.73
CA SER A 714 -10.93 16.64 2.12
C SER A 714 -12.16 17.44 2.58
N SER A 715 -13.23 17.50 1.79
CA SER A 715 -14.44 18.28 2.05
C SER A 715 -15.34 17.71 3.16
N VAL A 716 -14.83 16.84 4.03
CA VAL A 716 -15.57 16.29 5.19
C VAL A 716 -15.02 16.77 6.54
N LEU A 717 -14.02 17.66 6.54
CA LEU A 717 -13.52 18.30 7.77
C LEU A 717 -14.01 19.75 7.86
N THR A 718 -15.23 19.93 8.33
CA THR A 718 -15.62 20.95 9.33
C THR A 718 -17.14 20.87 9.53
N LYS A 719 -17.57 20.93 10.80
CA LYS A 719 -18.87 21.50 11.21
C LYS A 719 -19.17 22.68 10.26
N PRO A 720 -20.36 22.84 9.63
CA PRO A 720 -20.53 23.86 8.62
C PRO A 720 -20.35 25.25 9.25
N ALA A 721 -19.11 25.77 9.18
CA ALA A 721 -18.88 27.18 9.09
C ALA A 721 -19.40 27.56 7.71
N ALA A 722 -20.31 28.52 7.70
CA ALA A 722 -21.00 29.04 6.53
C ALA A 722 -20.12 29.03 5.27
N GLY A 723 -20.58 28.32 4.23
CA GLY A 723 -19.97 28.34 2.90
C GLY A 723 -19.45 26.99 2.43
N VAL A 724 -20.36 26.04 2.18
CA VAL A 724 -20.10 25.05 1.11
C VAL A 724 -20.15 25.83 -0.20
N ALA A 725 -19.19 25.58 -1.10
CA ALA A 725 -19.22 26.09 -2.46
C ALA A 725 -20.59 25.79 -3.06
N ARG A 726 -21.37 26.86 -3.19
CA ARG A 726 -22.67 26.86 -3.86
C ARG A 726 -22.39 26.43 -5.29
N ASP A 727 -23.29 25.63 -5.85
CA ASP A 727 -23.53 25.77 -7.27
C ASP A 727 -24.00 27.24 -7.44
N ASP A 728 -23.10 28.15 -7.85
CA ASP A 728 -23.29 29.61 -7.90
C ASP A 728 -24.35 30.04 -8.94
N THR A 729 -25.27 29.14 -9.29
CA THR A 729 -26.30 29.31 -10.30
C THR A 729 -27.70 29.53 -9.72
N LEU A 730 -27.96 29.22 -8.44
CA LEU A 730 -29.28 29.35 -7.83
C LEU A 730 -29.36 30.51 -6.84
N SER A 731 -30.26 31.45 -7.11
CA SER A 731 -30.54 32.60 -6.24
C SER A 731 -31.23 32.18 -4.94
N GLY A 732 -31.12 33.02 -3.89
CA GLY A 732 -31.80 32.78 -2.61
C GLY A 732 -33.33 32.75 -2.72
N GLU A 733 -33.90 33.44 -3.70
CA GLU A 733 -35.33 33.39 -4.02
C GLU A 733 -35.72 32.05 -4.62
N GLU A 734 -34.93 31.52 -5.57
CA GLU A 734 -35.16 30.19 -6.17
C GLU A 734 -35.04 29.05 -5.15
N LEU A 735 -34.09 29.12 -4.22
CA LEU A 735 -33.98 28.13 -3.14
C LEU A 735 -35.17 28.18 -2.19
N SER A 736 -35.64 29.38 -1.85
CA SER A 736 -36.84 29.57 -1.01
C SER A 736 -38.11 29.04 -1.69
N GLN A 737 -38.24 29.26 -3.00
CA GLN A 737 -39.33 28.72 -3.80
C GLN A 737 -39.27 27.19 -3.87
N ARG A 738 -38.12 26.62 -4.23
CA ARG A 738 -37.93 25.15 -4.30
C ARG A 738 -38.20 24.47 -2.97
N ARG A 739 -37.85 25.12 -1.86
CA ARG A 739 -38.18 24.67 -0.50
C ARG A 739 -39.69 24.63 -0.27
N GLN A 740 -40.41 25.70 -0.57
CA GLN A 740 -41.86 25.73 -0.39
C GLN A 740 -42.57 24.69 -1.27
N GLU A 741 -42.14 24.55 -2.51
CA GLU A 741 -42.66 23.53 -3.44
C GLU A 741 -42.42 22.12 -2.88
N PHE A 742 -41.20 21.83 -2.41
CA PHE A 742 -40.88 20.54 -1.82
C PHE A 742 -41.75 20.24 -0.59
N LEU A 743 -41.92 21.19 0.32
CA LEU A 743 -42.74 20.99 1.53
C LEU A 743 -44.21 20.71 1.19
N LEU A 744 -44.73 21.35 0.14
CA LEU A 744 -46.07 21.12 -0.39
C LEU A 744 -46.19 19.74 -1.04
N ASP A 745 -45.23 19.34 -1.86
CA ASP A 745 -45.22 18.02 -2.52
C ASP A 745 -45.12 16.91 -1.48
N ALA A 746 -44.21 17.05 -0.51
CA ALA A 746 -44.07 16.14 0.61
C ALA A 746 -45.33 16.09 1.50
N SER A 747 -46.18 17.13 1.50
CA SER A 747 -47.46 17.13 2.23
C SER A 747 -48.54 16.29 1.54
N LYS A 748 -48.44 16.14 0.22
CA LYS A 748 -49.42 15.49 -0.65
C LYS A 748 -48.99 14.10 -1.11
N ALA A 749 -47.76 13.71 -0.79
CA ALA A 749 -47.15 12.46 -1.23
C ALA A 749 -48.09 11.29 -0.99
N GLN A 750 -48.46 10.58 -2.06
CA GLN A 750 -49.21 9.34 -1.94
C GLN A 750 -48.20 8.23 -1.63
N GLN A 751 -48.58 7.25 -0.80
CA GLN A 751 -47.68 6.20 -0.28
C GLN A 751 -47.26 5.17 -1.36
N SER A 752 -46.70 5.64 -2.48
CA SER A 752 -46.05 4.80 -3.49
C SER A 752 -44.53 4.84 -3.32
N THR A 753 -43.86 3.70 -3.53
CA THR A 753 -42.41 3.59 -3.34
C THR A 753 -41.63 4.54 -4.25
N ASP A 754 -41.98 4.60 -5.54
CA ASP A 754 -41.27 5.43 -6.53
C ASP A 754 -41.37 6.93 -6.22
N GLU A 755 -42.54 7.38 -5.77
CA GLU A 755 -42.77 8.79 -5.39
C GLU A 755 -41.96 9.15 -4.15
N LEU A 756 -41.94 8.27 -3.14
CA LEU A 756 -41.16 8.48 -1.92
C LEU A 756 -39.64 8.41 -2.18
N GLU A 757 -39.16 7.54 -3.07
CA GLU A 757 -37.75 7.51 -3.47
C GLU A 757 -37.33 8.82 -4.17
N ARG A 758 -38.17 9.35 -5.06
CA ARG A 758 -37.92 10.65 -5.72
C ARG A 758 -37.94 11.80 -4.72
N LEU A 759 -38.93 11.84 -3.83
CA LEU A 759 -39.06 12.91 -2.83
C LEU A 759 -37.93 12.86 -1.79
N THR A 760 -37.52 11.67 -1.33
CA THR A 760 -36.39 11.56 -0.40
C THR A 760 -35.07 11.99 -1.04
N ALA A 761 -34.84 11.64 -2.33
CA ALA A 761 -33.68 12.12 -3.07
C ALA A 761 -33.69 13.65 -3.25
N ARG A 762 -34.80 14.22 -3.70
CA ARG A 762 -34.97 15.67 -3.89
C ARG A 762 -34.83 16.45 -2.58
N GLY A 763 -35.40 15.93 -1.49
CA GLY A 763 -35.32 16.55 -0.17
C GLY A 763 -33.90 16.55 0.39
N ARG A 764 -33.15 15.45 0.18
CA ARG A 764 -31.72 15.38 0.52
C ARG A 764 -30.88 16.38 -0.25
N GLU A 765 -31.09 16.46 -1.56
CA GLU A 765 -30.41 17.43 -2.41
C GLU A 765 -30.70 18.86 -1.95
N LEU A 766 -31.97 19.17 -1.67
CA LEU A 766 -32.36 20.49 -1.19
C LEU A 766 -31.72 20.82 0.18
N LEU A 767 -31.61 19.86 1.10
CA LEU A 767 -30.94 20.04 2.38
C LEU A 767 -29.44 20.37 2.23
N LEU A 768 -28.78 19.92 1.15
CA LEU A 768 -27.39 20.31 0.86
C LEU A 768 -27.27 21.80 0.53
N HIS A 769 -28.32 22.40 -0.06
CA HIS A 769 -28.31 23.81 -0.47
C HIS A 769 -28.87 24.76 0.59
N VAL A 770 -29.89 24.34 1.33
CA VAL A 770 -30.58 25.20 2.32
C VAL A 770 -29.85 25.18 3.68
N GLY A 771 -29.07 24.15 3.99
CA GLY A 771 -28.32 24.03 5.24
C GLY A 771 -29.18 23.56 6.42
N ASP A 772 -29.06 24.22 7.58
CA ASP A 772 -29.73 23.82 8.83
C ASP A 772 -31.21 24.23 8.83
N ASP A 773 -32.01 23.43 8.12
CA ASP A 773 -33.46 23.59 8.02
C ASP A 773 -34.17 22.42 8.69
N GLN A 774 -34.51 22.62 9.97
CA GLN A 774 -35.10 21.59 10.81
C GLN A 774 -36.47 21.11 10.32
N GLU A 775 -37.28 22.01 9.75
CA GLU A 775 -38.60 21.65 9.22
C GLU A 775 -38.45 20.75 7.99
N LEU A 776 -37.52 21.12 7.09
CA LEU A 776 -37.20 20.33 5.91
C LEU A 776 -36.60 18.97 6.28
N ALA A 777 -35.64 18.95 7.23
CA ALA A 777 -35.03 17.72 7.73
C ALA A 777 -36.06 16.78 8.37
N ALA A 778 -36.96 17.31 9.20
CA ALA A 778 -38.04 16.54 9.81
C ALA A 778 -39.02 15.97 8.76
N ARG A 779 -39.27 16.72 7.67
CA ARG A 779 -40.11 16.27 6.56
C ARG A 779 -39.43 15.13 5.77
N VAL A 780 -38.13 15.25 5.51
CA VAL A 780 -37.33 14.22 4.83
C VAL A 780 -37.23 12.95 5.69
N ALA A 781 -37.01 13.09 6.99
CA ALA A 781 -37.00 11.96 7.93
C ALA A 781 -38.32 11.18 7.90
N ARG A 782 -39.45 11.90 7.84
CA ARG A 782 -40.78 11.28 7.74
C ARG A 782 -40.98 10.54 6.41
N LEU A 783 -40.51 11.09 5.30
CA LEU A 783 -40.57 10.39 4.00
C LEU A 783 -39.73 9.10 4.03
N TYR A 784 -38.56 9.12 4.67
CA TYR A 784 -37.74 7.91 4.86
C TYR A 784 -38.39 6.87 5.78
N PHE A 785 -39.10 7.31 6.83
CA PHE A 785 -39.92 6.43 7.66
C PHE A 785 -41.01 5.71 6.84
N ASP A 786 -41.75 6.46 6.00
CA ASP A 786 -42.81 5.91 5.16
C ASP A 786 -42.25 4.97 4.10
N LEU A 787 -41.14 5.36 3.46
CA LEU A 787 -40.45 4.56 2.45
C LEU A 787 -39.92 3.25 3.03
N GLY A 788 -39.22 3.31 4.17
CA GLY A 788 -38.70 2.11 4.84
C GLY A 788 -39.82 1.16 5.29
N THR A 789 -40.97 1.71 5.68
CA THR A 789 -42.16 0.93 6.02
C THR A 789 -42.72 0.18 4.81
N LEU A 790 -42.82 0.84 3.65
CA LEU A 790 -43.30 0.20 2.42
C LEU A 790 -42.31 -0.85 1.90
N GLN A 791 -41.02 -0.54 1.89
CA GLN A 791 -39.96 -1.47 1.49
C GLN A 791 -39.95 -2.71 2.39
N HIS A 792 -40.14 -2.53 3.70
CA HIS A 792 -40.27 -3.66 4.63
C HIS A 792 -41.49 -4.53 4.32
N ARG A 793 -42.66 -3.93 4.03
CA ARG A 793 -43.86 -4.68 3.59
C ARG A 793 -43.64 -5.44 2.28
N GLN A 794 -42.85 -4.87 1.37
CA GLN A 794 -42.43 -5.49 0.11
C GLN A 794 -41.35 -6.57 0.30
N LYS A 795 -40.89 -6.80 1.54
CA LYS A 795 -39.79 -7.70 1.90
C LYS A 795 -38.44 -7.29 1.28
N ASP A 796 -38.29 -6.04 0.86
CA ASP A 796 -36.99 -5.48 0.50
C ASP A 796 -36.26 -5.02 1.76
N ILE A 797 -35.70 -6.00 2.47
CA ILE A 797 -35.09 -5.81 3.78
C ILE A 797 -33.90 -4.85 3.72
N ALA A 798 -33.08 -4.94 2.66
CA ALA A 798 -31.89 -4.11 2.52
C ALA A 798 -32.25 -2.64 2.33
N LYS A 799 -33.20 -2.32 1.45
CA LYS A 799 -33.63 -0.93 1.26
C LYS A 799 -34.37 -0.41 2.49
N ALA A 800 -35.19 -1.23 3.13
CA ALA A 800 -35.88 -0.85 4.37
C ALA A 800 -34.91 -0.46 5.48
N ALA A 801 -33.85 -1.25 5.67
CA ALA A 801 -32.79 -0.95 6.64
C ALA A 801 -32.11 0.40 6.36
N ALA A 802 -31.77 0.66 5.10
CA ALA A 802 -31.18 1.93 4.68
C ALA A 802 -32.13 3.12 4.93
N SER A 803 -33.40 2.98 4.56
CA SER A 803 -34.41 4.02 4.78
C SER A 803 -34.62 4.33 6.27
N PHE A 804 -34.66 3.31 7.14
CA PHE A 804 -34.73 3.53 8.59
C PHE A 804 -33.44 4.12 9.18
N ALA A 805 -32.28 3.88 8.58
CA ALA A 805 -31.04 4.55 8.98
C ALA A 805 -31.07 6.05 8.60
N TYR A 806 -31.46 6.37 7.36
CA TYR A 806 -31.61 7.77 6.92
C TYR A 806 -32.67 8.53 7.73
N MET A 807 -33.78 7.89 8.09
CA MET A 807 -34.80 8.46 8.98
C MET A 807 -34.18 9.05 10.27
N LEU A 808 -33.33 8.28 10.95
CA LEU A 808 -32.67 8.71 12.18
C LEU A 808 -31.51 9.69 11.95
N GLN A 809 -30.89 9.67 10.77
CA GLN A 809 -29.88 10.66 10.40
C GLN A 809 -30.50 12.05 10.28
N PHE A 810 -31.68 12.17 9.65
CA PHE A 810 -32.35 13.46 9.43
C PHE A 810 -33.16 13.95 10.63
N ASP A 811 -33.66 13.05 11.48
CA ASP A 811 -34.31 13.43 12.74
C ASP A 811 -33.97 12.42 13.85
N PRO A 812 -32.85 12.60 14.55
CA PRO A 812 -32.42 11.70 15.62
C PRO A 812 -33.20 11.92 16.94
N THR A 813 -34.00 12.98 17.01
CA THR A 813 -34.59 13.47 18.26
C THR A 813 -35.91 12.81 18.61
N LYS A 814 -36.56 12.16 17.64
CA LYS A 814 -37.83 11.47 17.82
C LYS A 814 -37.65 10.03 18.34
N PRO A 815 -38.10 9.73 19.57
CA PRO A 815 -38.01 8.38 20.12
C PRO A 815 -38.81 7.36 19.30
N GLU A 816 -39.90 7.77 18.65
CA GLU A 816 -40.74 6.88 17.85
C GLU A 816 -40.00 6.33 16.62
N TYR A 817 -39.04 7.07 16.09
CA TYR A 817 -38.19 6.61 14.98
C TYR A 817 -37.21 5.53 15.44
N ARG A 818 -36.67 5.65 16.66
CA ARG A 818 -35.86 4.61 17.28
C ARG A 818 -36.68 3.34 17.51
N VAL A 819 -37.88 3.48 18.07
CA VAL A 819 -38.82 2.37 18.26
C VAL A 819 -39.18 1.70 16.94
N ARG A 820 -39.42 2.48 15.87
CA ARG A 820 -39.71 1.94 14.55
C ARG A 820 -38.57 1.08 14.02
N ARG A 821 -37.33 1.57 14.09
CA ARG A 821 -36.15 0.83 13.62
C ARG A 821 -35.88 -0.39 14.51
N ALA A 822 -36.09 -0.29 15.82
CA ALA A 822 -35.99 -1.42 16.72
C ALA A 822 -36.98 -2.54 16.34
N ASN A 823 -38.25 -2.22 16.09
CA ASN A 823 -39.23 -3.20 15.65
C ASN A 823 -38.86 -3.85 14.32
N PHE A 824 -38.32 -3.06 13.38
CA PHE A 824 -37.77 -3.62 12.13
C PHE A 824 -36.60 -4.58 12.43
N ASN A 825 -35.66 -4.19 13.28
CA ASN A 825 -34.52 -5.01 13.67
C ASN A 825 -34.95 -6.34 14.32
N VAL A 826 -35.99 -6.34 15.15
CA VAL A 826 -36.60 -7.58 15.70
C VAL A 826 -37.12 -8.48 14.57
N THR A 827 -37.85 -7.92 13.60
CA THR A 827 -38.42 -8.72 12.49
C THR A 827 -37.36 -9.36 11.59
N VAL A 828 -36.15 -8.80 11.55
CA VAL A 828 -35.01 -9.35 10.79
C VAL A 828 -34.03 -10.13 11.66
N GLY A 829 -34.34 -10.35 12.95
CA GLY A 829 -33.52 -11.13 13.88
C GLY A 829 -32.29 -10.41 14.46
N LEU A 830 -32.20 -9.08 14.31
CA LEU A 830 -31.12 -8.24 14.83
C LEU A 830 -31.46 -7.69 16.22
N TYR A 831 -31.58 -8.57 17.22
CA TYR A 831 -32.09 -8.22 18.54
C TYR A 831 -31.23 -7.20 19.31
N GLU A 832 -29.89 -7.26 19.22
CA GLU A 832 -28.99 -6.30 19.88
C GLU A 832 -29.13 -4.88 19.32
N ASN A 833 -29.26 -4.76 17.99
CA ASN A 833 -29.53 -3.47 17.37
C ASN A 833 -30.88 -2.91 17.81
N ALA A 834 -31.88 -3.78 18.02
CA ALA A 834 -33.17 -3.38 18.55
C ALA A 834 -33.07 -2.91 20.01
N LEU A 835 -32.31 -3.61 20.86
CA LEU A 835 -32.07 -3.22 22.25
C LEU A 835 -31.33 -1.88 22.35
N THR A 836 -30.36 -1.65 21.47
CA THR A 836 -29.63 -0.38 21.37
C THR A 836 -30.55 0.78 21.01
N ASP A 837 -31.42 0.58 20.01
CA ASP A 837 -32.37 1.62 19.60
C ASP A 837 -33.40 1.92 20.69
N ILE A 838 -33.90 0.89 21.39
CA ILE A 838 -34.82 1.09 22.50
C ILE A 838 -34.13 1.73 23.71
N ALA A 839 -32.87 1.41 23.99
CA ALA A 839 -32.12 2.10 25.04
C ALA A 839 -32.00 3.61 24.75
N GLU A 840 -31.76 3.99 23.50
CA GLU A 840 -31.75 5.40 23.09
C GLU A 840 -33.15 6.03 23.15
N ALA A 841 -34.21 5.32 22.81
CA ALA A 841 -35.58 5.81 22.98
C ALA A 841 -35.91 6.10 24.46
N ILE A 842 -35.51 5.18 25.36
CA ILE A 842 -35.62 5.35 26.82
C ILE A 842 -34.78 6.54 27.30
N ARG A 843 -33.57 6.73 26.75
CA ARG A 843 -32.73 7.89 27.11
C ARG A 843 -33.39 9.21 26.75
N LEU A 844 -34.13 9.27 25.65
CA LEU A 844 -34.85 10.46 25.20
C LEU A 844 -36.12 10.71 26.02
N GLU A 845 -36.89 9.66 26.35
CA GLU A 845 -38.07 9.73 27.21
C GLU A 845 -38.03 8.64 28.31
N PRO A 846 -37.37 8.91 29.44
CA PRO A 846 -37.19 7.92 30.51
C PRO A 846 -38.48 7.59 31.26
N ASP A 847 -39.52 8.43 31.16
CA ASP A 847 -40.80 8.21 31.84
C ASP A 847 -41.85 7.54 30.92
N ASN A 848 -41.44 7.02 29.76
CA ASN A 848 -42.34 6.35 28.83
C ASN A 848 -42.39 4.83 29.10
N ALA A 849 -43.42 4.39 29.83
CA ALA A 849 -43.62 2.98 30.20
C ALA A 849 -43.66 2.03 28.98
N GLU A 850 -44.10 2.50 27.81
CA GLU A 850 -44.17 1.72 26.58
C GLU A 850 -42.78 1.24 26.14
N PHE A 851 -41.73 2.05 26.30
CA PHE A 851 -40.39 1.69 25.83
C PHE A 851 -39.74 0.60 26.68
N TYR A 852 -39.97 0.60 27.99
CA TYR A 852 -39.54 -0.47 28.87
C TYR A 852 -40.30 -1.77 28.59
N TRP A 853 -41.59 -1.68 28.27
CA TRP A 853 -42.35 -2.83 27.82
C TRP A 853 -41.81 -3.39 26.49
N ILE A 854 -41.54 -2.53 25.51
CA ILE A 854 -40.94 -2.95 24.23
C ILE A 854 -39.56 -3.58 24.45
N LYS A 855 -38.71 -3.00 25.32
CA LYS A 855 -37.41 -3.60 25.70
C LYS A 855 -37.59 -5.02 26.23
N GLY A 856 -38.54 -5.21 27.15
CA GLY A 856 -38.85 -6.52 27.71
C GLY A 856 -39.34 -7.52 26.67
N ILE A 857 -40.17 -7.09 25.72
CA ILE A 857 -40.61 -7.93 24.60
C ILE A 857 -39.42 -8.32 23.70
N ILE A 858 -38.51 -7.38 23.39
CA ILE A 858 -37.32 -7.67 22.58
C ILE A 858 -36.44 -8.73 23.26
N CYS A 859 -36.16 -8.56 24.56
CA CYS A 859 -35.42 -9.55 25.34
C CYS A 859 -36.10 -10.93 25.34
N MET A 860 -37.42 -10.98 25.45
CA MET A 860 -38.21 -12.21 25.38
C MET A 860 -38.22 -12.87 23.99
N THR A 861 -38.01 -12.10 22.93
CA THR A 861 -37.89 -12.63 21.55
C THR A 861 -36.48 -13.08 21.18
N ALA A 862 -35.46 -12.62 21.91
CA ALA A 862 -34.06 -12.95 21.67
C ALA A 862 -33.65 -14.36 22.19
N THR A 863 -34.60 -15.20 22.60
CA THR A 863 -34.41 -16.50 23.30
C THR A 863 -33.85 -17.64 22.43
N GLY A 864 -33.20 -17.34 21.31
CA GLY A 864 -32.48 -18.30 20.47
C GLY A 864 -30.99 -18.44 20.80
N ALA A 865 -30.49 -17.72 21.82
CA ALA A 865 -29.08 -17.63 22.20
C ALA A 865 -28.74 -18.45 23.47
N ASP A 866 -27.45 -18.79 23.63
CA ASP A 866 -26.90 -19.61 24.73
C ASP A 866 -27.18 -19.07 26.15
N ASP A 867 -27.65 -17.82 26.28
CA ASP A 867 -27.97 -17.15 27.55
C ASP A 867 -29.45 -16.70 27.66
N SER A 868 -30.37 -17.50 27.13
CA SER A 868 -31.82 -17.20 27.11
C SER A 868 -32.39 -16.87 28.50
N ARG A 869 -31.82 -17.43 29.57
CA ARG A 869 -32.25 -17.16 30.94
C ARG A 869 -31.96 -15.73 31.37
N SER A 870 -30.77 -15.21 31.07
CA SER A 870 -30.36 -13.84 31.38
C SER A 870 -31.25 -12.80 30.69
N TYR A 871 -31.56 -13.02 29.41
CA TYR A 871 -32.48 -12.15 28.67
C TYR A 871 -33.89 -12.13 29.26
N ILE A 872 -34.42 -13.28 29.70
CA ILE A 872 -35.75 -13.32 30.33
C ILE A 872 -35.72 -12.62 31.69
N GLU A 873 -34.64 -12.72 32.45
CA GLU A 873 -34.46 -11.97 33.71
C GLU A 873 -34.39 -10.45 33.48
N GLU A 874 -33.71 -10.00 32.41
CA GLU A 874 -33.69 -8.59 32.01
C GLU A 874 -35.04 -8.09 31.49
N ALA A 875 -35.81 -8.98 30.83
CA ALA A 875 -37.18 -8.69 30.43
C ALA A 875 -38.08 -8.43 31.65
N ILE A 876 -37.97 -9.26 32.69
CA ILE A 876 -38.72 -9.09 33.93
C ILE A 876 -38.43 -7.72 34.57
N LYS A 877 -37.15 -7.34 34.69
CA LYS A 877 -36.78 -6.01 35.22
C LYS A 877 -37.34 -4.85 34.38
N SER A 878 -37.35 -5.03 33.06
CA SER A 878 -37.90 -4.03 32.14
C SER A 878 -39.43 -3.91 32.32
N PHE A 879 -40.14 -5.03 32.49
CA PHE A 879 -41.57 -5.01 32.81
C PHE A 879 -41.86 -4.45 34.20
N ASP A 880 -41.03 -4.73 35.21
CA ASP A 880 -41.13 -4.13 36.54
C ASP A 880 -41.09 -2.60 36.46
N THR A 881 -40.17 -2.08 35.63
CA THR A 881 -40.05 -0.63 35.40
C THR A 881 -41.27 -0.07 34.67
N ALA A 882 -41.78 -0.77 33.65
CA ALA A 882 -43.01 -0.36 32.95
C ALA A 882 -44.23 -0.30 33.89
N ILE A 883 -44.37 -1.28 34.77
CA ILE A 883 -45.44 -1.36 35.78
C ILE A 883 -45.28 -0.26 36.84
N LEU A 884 -44.04 0.05 37.22
CA LEU A 884 -43.75 1.13 38.17
C LEU A 884 -44.16 2.49 37.61
N ILE A 885 -43.84 2.76 36.34
CA ILE A 885 -44.16 4.03 35.66
C ILE A 885 -45.66 4.16 35.41
N LYS A 886 -46.31 3.10 34.90
CA LYS A 886 -47.76 3.08 34.65
C LYS A 886 -48.39 1.86 35.32
N PRO A 887 -48.80 2.00 36.60
CA PRO A 887 -49.51 0.94 37.32
C PRO A 887 -50.85 0.64 36.67
N LEU A 888 -51.36 -0.58 36.88
CA LEU A 888 -52.70 -1.03 36.44
C LEU A 888 -52.89 -1.19 34.92
N GLU A 889 -51.81 -1.37 34.16
CA GLU A 889 -51.88 -1.70 32.73
C GLU A 889 -51.86 -3.23 32.52
N PRO A 890 -52.95 -3.87 32.04
CA PRO A 890 -53.05 -5.33 31.93
C PRO A 890 -51.98 -5.96 31.04
N LYS A 891 -51.56 -5.28 29.95
CA LYS A 891 -50.55 -5.82 29.02
C LYS A 891 -49.18 -5.99 29.68
N TYR A 892 -48.79 -5.12 30.61
CA TYR A 892 -47.48 -5.20 31.26
C TYR A 892 -47.43 -6.35 32.26
N LEU A 893 -48.48 -6.53 33.05
CA LEU A 893 -48.65 -7.66 33.96
C LEU A 893 -48.68 -8.99 33.20
N ALA A 894 -49.44 -9.07 32.11
CA ALA A 894 -49.48 -10.28 31.28
C ALA A 894 -48.12 -10.62 30.66
N SER A 895 -47.35 -9.61 30.23
CA SER A 895 -46.02 -9.81 29.65
C SER A 895 -45.00 -10.28 30.69
N ARG A 896 -45.05 -9.75 31.92
CA ARG A 896 -44.23 -10.23 33.04
C ARG A 896 -44.64 -11.64 33.49
N ALA A 897 -45.93 -11.94 33.50
CA ALA A 897 -46.44 -13.29 33.78
C ALA A 897 -45.88 -14.32 32.79
N ASN A 898 -45.88 -13.98 31.49
CA ASN A 898 -45.30 -14.83 30.45
C ASN A 898 -43.78 -15.02 30.65
N ALA A 899 -43.05 -13.98 31.04
CA ALA A 899 -41.61 -14.08 31.33
C ALA A 899 -41.33 -14.98 32.56
N TYR A 900 -42.12 -14.85 33.63
CA TYR A 900 -42.02 -15.75 34.78
C TYR A 900 -42.33 -17.21 34.41
N ALA A 901 -43.33 -17.44 33.57
CA ALA A 901 -43.67 -18.78 33.08
C ALA A 901 -42.51 -19.42 32.30
N GLN A 902 -41.81 -18.67 31.44
CA GLN A 902 -40.63 -19.17 30.73
C GLN A 902 -39.47 -19.55 31.67
N LEU A 903 -39.36 -18.89 32.83
CA LEU A 903 -38.42 -19.26 33.90
C LEU A 903 -38.95 -20.35 34.84
N LYS A 904 -40.12 -20.94 34.54
CA LYS A 904 -40.84 -21.92 35.38
C LYS A 904 -41.20 -21.39 36.78
N ARG A 905 -41.33 -20.07 36.92
CA ARG A 905 -41.76 -19.36 38.14
C ARG A 905 -43.28 -19.20 38.13
N TYR A 906 -43.98 -20.33 38.16
CA TYR A 906 -45.43 -20.39 37.89
C TYR A 906 -46.28 -19.68 38.96
N SER A 907 -45.84 -19.62 40.22
CA SER A 907 -46.53 -18.89 41.29
C SER A 907 -46.63 -17.39 41.00
N GLU A 908 -45.51 -16.77 40.64
CA GLU A 908 -45.47 -15.35 40.27
C GLU A 908 -46.22 -15.09 38.98
N ALA A 909 -46.09 -15.99 37.99
CA ALA A 909 -46.82 -15.91 36.73
C ALA A 909 -48.35 -15.93 36.93
N LEU A 910 -48.86 -16.84 37.78
CA LEU A 910 -50.29 -16.94 38.09
C LEU A 910 -50.80 -15.72 38.88
N SER A 911 -49.98 -15.14 39.76
CA SER A 911 -50.33 -13.91 40.46
C SER A 911 -50.55 -12.76 39.48
N ASP A 912 -49.58 -12.51 38.60
CA ASP A 912 -49.63 -11.41 37.63
C ASP A 912 -50.74 -11.58 36.60
N ILE A 913 -50.97 -12.80 36.08
CA ILE A 913 -52.03 -13.03 35.09
C ILE A 913 -53.44 -12.91 35.70
N ASN A 914 -53.62 -13.30 36.97
CA ASN A 914 -54.90 -13.10 37.67
C ASN A 914 -55.17 -11.60 37.90
N ALA A 915 -54.14 -10.83 38.25
CA ALA A 915 -54.25 -9.37 38.36
C ALA A 915 -54.58 -8.73 37.00
N ALA A 916 -53.97 -9.18 35.90
CA ALA A 916 -54.29 -8.72 34.56
C ALA A 916 -55.74 -9.03 34.15
N ILE A 917 -56.25 -10.24 34.44
CA ILE A 917 -57.64 -10.64 34.14
C ILE A 917 -58.63 -9.82 34.98
N ALA A 918 -58.31 -9.51 36.24
CA ALA A 918 -59.18 -8.68 37.07
C ALA A 918 -59.33 -7.25 36.52
N LEU A 919 -58.30 -6.75 35.82
CA LEU A 919 -58.29 -5.42 35.19
C LEU A 919 -58.92 -5.42 33.78
N ALA A 920 -58.93 -6.56 33.08
CA ALA A 920 -59.51 -6.72 31.73
C ALA A 920 -60.19 -8.09 31.57
N PRO A 921 -61.34 -8.33 32.23
CA PRO A 921 -61.98 -9.65 32.28
C PRO A 921 -62.52 -10.12 30.92
N GLU A 922 -62.78 -9.21 30.00
CA GLU A 922 -63.25 -9.49 28.65
C GLU A 922 -62.15 -9.88 27.66
N ASN A 923 -60.86 -9.83 28.03
CA ASN A 923 -59.77 -10.16 27.12
C ASN A 923 -59.50 -11.69 27.09
N PRO A 924 -59.86 -12.40 26.00
CA PRO A 924 -59.71 -13.86 25.93
C PRO A 924 -58.25 -14.33 25.89
N ASP A 925 -57.32 -13.47 25.45
CA ASP A 925 -55.89 -13.81 25.37
C ASP A 925 -55.29 -14.00 26.76
N LEU A 926 -55.77 -13.24 27.77
CA LEU A 926 -55.32 -13.37 29.16
C LEU A 926 -55.75 -14.69 29.78
N VAL A 927 -56.98 -15.12 29.49
CA VAL A 927 -57.52 -16.42 29.93
C VAL A 927 -56.74 -17.56 29.26
N THR A 928 -56.44 -17.42 27.96
CA THR A 928 -55.65 -18.38 27.19
C THR A 928 -54.23 -18.52 27.76
N LEU A 929 -53.57 -17.40 28.07
CA LEU A 929 -52.25 -17.41 28.70
C LEU A 929 -52.29 -18.06 30.09
N LYS A 930 -53.31 -17.77 30.92
CA LYS A 930 -53.49 -18.45 32.22
C LYS A 930 -53.65 -19.96 32.09
N LEU A 931 -54.45 -20.42 31.13
CA LEU A 931 -54.63 -21.86 30.87
C LEU A 931 -53.30 -22.51 30.45
N LYS A 932 -52.54 -21.85 29.56
CA LYS A 932 -51.20 -22.30 29.16
C LYS A 932 -50.27 -22.43 30.36
N ILE A 933 -50.15 -21.38 31.18
CA ILE A 933 -49.31 -21.39 32.38
C ILE A 933 -49.71 -22.50 33.35
N THR A 934 -51.03 -22.70 33.55
CA THR A 934 -51.54 -23.75 34.44
C THR A 934 -51.21 -25.14 33.90
N SER A 935 -51.31 -25.35 32.58
CA SER A 935 -50.98 -26.62 31.93
C SER A 935 -49.48 -26.94 31.94
N GLU A 936 -48.61 -25.93 31.89
CA GLU A 936 -47.15 -26.11 31.97
C GLU A 936 -46.64 -26.34 33.40
N MET A 937 -47.47 -26.04 34.40
CA MET A 937 -47.21 -26.26 35.82
C MET A 937 -47.58 -27.67 36.28
N SER A 938 -48.70 -28.20 35.77
CA SER A 938 -49.20 -29.56 36.01
C SER A 938 -48.42 -30.61 35.23
#